data_AF-A0A0C2DAP9-F1
#
_entry.id   AF-A0A0C2DAP9-F1
#
_cell.length_a   1.000
_cell.length_b   1.000
_cell.length_c   1.000
_cell.angle_alpha   90.00
_cell.angle_beta   90.00
_cell.angle_gamma   90.00
#
_symmetry.space_group_name_H-M   'P 1'
#
loop_
_entity.id
_entity.type
_entity.pdbx_description
1 polymer ?
#
loop_
_entity_poly.entity_id
_entity_poly.type
_entity_poly.pdbx_seq_one_letter_code
_entity_poly.pdbx_strand_id
1 'polypeptide(L)'
;MSFNAAADADDFGGVRIKHVRAAPLKPGGRTQVSLFASEDGGRPHPRMQFEMPAWDDPAPPTQLFNPDPAPTHAQALRAAITAALNAHAELLAAADLDLTLAHPNSRKYARNSVRTQRIAGFFAEVRSFAASAGLGPAGDYAIKELEDLAYATKLQFDDVDTGTYHSYQHDAPFVHYLEAILASLPPEGSEALAVLPPGQANAIMLQRDQAQNHLDHLMRHKYAFSGIAETDIERTLGGLMIDRDTRKIVSETPATAQSLVPAYELLRVDPGLGAGDDAAHPHAGAWVYRSELGIHLEDGTRIEVGDDQLRRVPLATQDITFTRANHDPRLRKHARLDWDRNGFVSNGKIEWVSWAGHCDIKAIMEQLGVTLDDANTVTEYRSDTQATTTWTKKLLVEAIASVLELGSLYQRFDGSGVIKRGITRFGGARNDSRPDRLQLTGLGQGRHVRWPLSGRQDGFTVIGMTIDGQPVDLDTVFFKQIPNIAKLELEDNPRFLKVIEGDYNLIDVSGATLEVELEIDSIDPSTGYPVRKRDTTTIDLGPNPTQARYFMGTHVQDPAARELYRVYLDREHHQFVAELDRYEKQDQGWVAVAQPEKTVTFPLAKPLGCTLSRETKFDDPAMFQSLLEVALRSGQNICADTDMEAAVWNGVVLGLSSKRTGVNPDSRVEAWKVEVTARFGKAGLAYLVQRDEDGTPKSYCPAPLNGELMAVDFLWQDFPDVGTKGKIGEDWVVNKTMVERGIVGTRVSPSTPGGLFIQDQHIKNIYELLFCAIGGYPYTIVHGNKRWGFESKTAHKAAIAKLEALRAALSFEDGEPKPDASSDTDA
;
A
#
# COMPACT_ATOMS: atom_id res chain seq x y z
N MET A 1 -25.47 -40.61 -17.49
CA MET A 1 -24.75 -39.63 -16.64
C MET A 1 -25.73 -38.51 -16.33
N SER A 2 -25.91 -38.12 -15.07
CA SER A 2 -26.77 -36.96 -14.73
C SER A 2 -25.97 -35.66 -14.79
N PHE A 3 -26.65 -34.52 -14.94
CA PHE A 3 -26.00 -33.19 -14.95
C PHE A 3 -25.08 -33.00 -13.73
N ASN A 4 -25.53 -33.37 -12.53
CA ASN A 4 -24.74 -33.24 -11.31
C ASN A 4 -23.58 -34.25 -11.21
N ALA A 5 -23.72 -35.46 -11.78
CA ALA A 5 -22.65 -36.46 -11.79
C ALA A 5 -21.51 -36.11 -12.76
N ALA A 6 -21.78 -35.26 -13.77
CA ALA A 6 -20.76 -34.84 -14.72
C ALA A 6 -19.61 -34.07 -14.04
N ALA A 7 -19.85 -33.41 -12.89
CA ALA A 7 -18.86 -32.67 -12.11
C ALA A 7 -17.65 -33.49 -11.61
N ASP A 8 -17.76 -34.82 -11.62
CA ASP A 8 -16.75 -35.78 -11.16
C ASP A 8 -16.33 -36.79 -12.24
N ALA A 9 -16.78 -36.61 -13.48
CA ALA A 9 -16.41 -37.47 -14.60
C ALA A 9 -15.27 -36.84 -15.44
N ASP A 10 -14.27 -37.63 -15.85
CA ASP A 10 -13.16 -37.25 -16.73
C ASP A 10 -13.57 -36.91 -18.18
N ASP A 11 -14.87 -36.76 -18.40
CA ASP A 11 -15.57 -36.92 -19.68
C ASP A 11 -15.69 -35.61 -20.48
N PHE A 12 -15.09 -34.51 -19.98
CA PHE A 12 -15.08 -33.21 -20.65
C PHE A 12 -13.88 -33.02 -21.59
N GLY A 13 -12.86 -33.87 -21.49
CA GLY A 13 -11.60 -33.73 -22.26
C GLY A 13 -10.76 -32.50 -21.91
N GLY A 14 -11.18 -31.71 -20.92
CA GLY A 14 -10.42 -30.58 -20.37
C GLY A 14 -9.60 -30.98 -19.14
N VAL A 15 -8.57 -30.21 -18.84
CA VAL A 15 -7.73 -30.42 -17.66
C VAL A 15 -8.43 -29.88 -16.43
N ARG A 16 -8.48 -30.67 -15.37
CA ARG A 16 -8.98 -30.19 -14.09
C ARG A 16 -7.97 -29.26 -13.43
N ILE A 17 -8.25 -27.96 -13.39
CA ILE A 17 -7.31 -26.93 -12.90
C ILE A 17 -6.80 -27.22 -11.49
N LYS A 18 -7.66 -27.75 -10.60
CA LYS A 18 -7.27 -28.18 -9.25
C LYS A 18 -6.02 -29.09 -9.22
N HIS A 19 -5.81 -29.92 -10.24
CA HIS A 19 -4.73 -30.91 -10.29
C HIS A 19 -3.42 -30.35 -10.85
N VAL A 20 -3.45 -29.22 -11.56
CA VAL A 20 -2.27 -28.62 -12.21
C VAL A 20 -1.89 -27.25 -11.63
N ARG A 21 -2.80 -26.59 -10.91
CA ARG A 21 -2.65 -25.21 -10.39
C ARG A 21 -1.49 -24.97 -9.41
N ALA A 22 -0.78 -26.01 -8.99
CA ALA A 22 0.40 -25.90 -8.12
C ALA A 22 1.71 -25.69 -8.90
N ALA A 23 1.68 -25.80 -10.23
CA ALA A 23 2.85 -25.55 -11.07
C ALA A 23 3.26 -24.07 -11.01
N PRO A 24 4.57 -23.76 -10.94
CA PRO A 24 5.06 -22.40 -11.03
C PRO A 24 4.84 -21.84 -12.44
N LEU A 25 4.62 -20.53 -12.51
CA LEU A 25 4.35 -19.77 -13.72
C LEU A 25 5.42 -18.68 -13.90
N LYS A 26 5.62 -18.18 -15.13
CA LYS A 26 6.65 -17.16 -15.43
C LYS A 26 6.11 -15.97 -16.23
N PRO A 27 5.20 -15.14 -15.66
CA PRO A 27 4.66 -13.98 -16.37
C PRO A 27 5.76 -12.95 -16.66
N GLY A 28 5.94 -12.55 -17.93
CA GLY A 28 6.92 -11.52 -18.31
C GLY A 28 8.39 -11.96 -18.32
N GLY A 29 8.69 -13.20 -17.92
CA GLY A 29 9.99 -13.87 -18.09
C GLY A 29 10.95 -13.83 -16.90
N ARG A 30 11.03 -12.73 -16.13
CA ARG A 30 12.00 -12.58 -15.02
C ARG A 30 11.49 -13.01 -13.64
N THR A 31 10.18 -13.10 -13.46
CA THR A 31 9.60 -13.56 -12.19
C THR A 31 9.05 -14.96 -12.33
N GLN A 32 9.13 -15.71 -11.24
CA GLN A 32 8.41 -16.95 -11.03
C GLN A 32 7.29 -16.68 -10.04
N VAL A 33 6.06 -17.04 -10.39
CA VAL A 33 4.90 -16.93 -9.50
C VAL A 33 4.27 -18.29 -9.26
N SER A 34 4.02 -18.61 -8.01
CA SER A 34 3.21 -19.74 -7.59
C SER A 34 1.89 -19.21 -7.06
N LEU A 35 0.75 -19.77 -7.47
CA LEU A 35 -0.59 -19.32 -7.02
C LEU A 35 -1.22 -20.26 -5.99
N PHE A 36 -0.69 -21.47 -5.85
CA PHE A 36 -1.13 -22.44 -4.85
C PHE A 36 0.08 -23.13 -4.23
N ALA A 37 0.08 -23.25 -2.91
CA ALA A 37 1.13 -23.92 -2.16
C ALA A 37 0.57 -25.09 -1.35
N SER A 38 1.39 -26.13 -1.16
CA SER A 38 1.08 -27.27 -0.30
C SER A 38 2.01 -27.24 0.91
N GLU A 39 1.46 -27.19 2.12
CA GLU A 39 2.22 -27.42 3.36
C GLU A 39 2.19 -28.93 3.67
N ASP A 40 3.35 -29.53 3.97
CA ASP A 40 3.53 -30.94 4.36
C ASP A 40 2.91 -31.99 3.41
N GLY A 41 2.92 -31.72 2.10
CA GLY A 41 2.28 -32.60 1.10
C GLY A 41 0.74 -32.65 1.21
N GLY A 42 0.14 -31.76 1.99
CA GLY A 42 -1.31 -31.61 2.13
C GLY A 42 -2.00 -31.06 0.87
N ARG A 43 -3.27 -30.69 1.02
CA ARG A 43 -4.03 -30.11 -0.11
C ARG A 43 -3.52 -28.70 -0.42
N PRO A 44 -3.20 -28.36 -1.69
CA PRO A 44 -2.79 -27.01 -2.04
C PRO A 44 -3.88 -25.96 -1.73
N HIS A 45 -3.47 -24.88 -1.09
CA HIS A 45 -4.30 -23.73 -0.70
C HIS A 45 -3.85 -22.46 -1.46
N PRO A 46 -4.73 -21.45 -1.62
CA PRO A 46 -4.40 -20.23 -2.35
C PRO A 46 -3.25 -19.48 -1.67
N ARG A 47 -2.15 -19.28 -2.40
CA ARG A 47 -0.97 -18.54 -1.95
C ARG A 47 -0.19 -18.05 -3.17
N MET A 48 -0.23 -16.74 -3.39
CA MET A 48 0.49 -16.04 -4.44
C MET A 48 1.87 -15.65 -3.91
N GLN A 49 2.90 -16.37 -4.35
CA GLN A 49 4.28 -16.16 -3.95
C GLN A 49 5.11 -15.78 -5.17
N PHE A 50 5.93 -14.74 -5.03
CA PHE A 50 6.81 -14.26 -6.08
C PHE A 50 8.28 -14.55 -5.76
N GLU A 51 9.02 -14.93 -6.79
CA GLU A 51 10.47 -15.08 -6.77
C GLU A 51 11.05 -14.46 -8.05
N MET A 52 12.30 -13.99 -8.00
CA MET A 52 13.07 -13.54 -9.16
C MET A 52 14.41 -14.28 -9.18
N PRO A 53 14.40 -15.55 -9.63
CA PRO A 53 15.61 -16.36 -9.71
C PRO A 53 16.59 -15.75 -10.71
N ALA A 54 17.89 -15.83 -10.41
CA ALA A 54 18.93 -15.35 -11.30
C ALA A 54 18.80 -15.98 -12.70
N TRP A 55 19.16 -15.22 -13.74
CA TRP A 55 19.16 -15.75 -15.11
C TRP A 55 20.40 -16.62 -15.31
N ASP A 56 20.22 -17.81 -15.86
CA ASP A 56 21.30 -18.77 -16.10
C ASP A 56 22.33 -18.17 -17.08
N ASP A 57 23.61 -18.10 -16.68
CA ASP A 57 24.69 -17.70 -17.58
C ASP A 57 24.92 -18.82 -18.62
N PRO A 58 24.65 -18.59 -19.92
CA PRO A 58 24.83 -19.61 -20.94
C PRO A 58 26.30 -19.90 -21.24
N ALA A 59 27.22 -19.04 -20.80
CA ALA A 59 28.65 -19.16 -21.04
C ALA A 59 29.45 -18.72 -19.80
N PRO A 60 29.36 -19.47 -18.68
CA PRO A 60 30.06 -19.10 -17.45
C PRO A 60 31.57 -19.21 -17.65
N PRO A 61 32.36 -18.18 -17.28
CA PRO A 61 33.81 -18.22 -17.40
C PRO A 61 34.41 -19.23 -16.42
N THR A 62 35.49 -19.90 -16.84
CA THR A 62 36.16 -20.93 -16.04
C THR A 62 37.15 -20.38 -15.01
N GLN A 63 37.85 -19.29 -15.35
CA GLN A 63 38.76 -18.57 -14.47
C GLN A 63 38.93 -17.13 -14.98
N LEU A 64 38.85 -16.15 -14.11
CA LEU A 64 38.98 -14.72 -14.44
C LEU A 64 40.14 -14.02 -13.72
N PHE A 65 40.72 -14.66 -12.69
CA PHE A 65 41.82 -14.11 -11.93
C PHE A 65 42.90 -15.14 -11.61
N ASN A 66 44.03 -15.01 -12.29
CA ASN A 66 45.24 -15.81 -12.04
C ASN A 66 46.49 -15.00 -12.45
N PRO A 67 46.92 -14.04 -11.63
CA PRO A 67 47.99 -13.13 -12.01
C PRO A 67 49.36 -13.82 -12.04
N ASP A 68 50.12 -13.60 -13.11
CA ASP A 68 51.54 -13.98 -13.24
C ASP A 68 52.37 -12.72 -13.60
N PRO A 69 53.30 -12.28 -12.74
CA PRO A 69 53.67 -12.87 -11.45
C PRO A 69 52.62 -12.68 -10.36
N ALA A 70 52.63 -13.58 -9.37
CA ALA A 70 51.76 -13.53 -8.20
C ALA A 70 52.02 -12.26 -7.35
N PRO A 71 51.00 -11.44 -7.05
CA PRO A 71 51.13 -10.29 -6.17
C PRO A 71 51.59 -10.65 -4.76
N THR A 72 52.58 -9.92 -4.23
CA THR A 72 53.16 -10.14 -2.89
C THR A 72 52.80 -9.07 -1.86
N HIS A 73 52.11 -8.00 -2.26
CA HIS A 73 51.65 -6.92 -1.39
C HIS A 73 50.39 -6.24 -1.95
N ALA A 74 49.67 -5.49 -1.12
CA ALA A 74 48.39 -4.86 -1.46
C ALA A 74 48.42 -4.02 -2.75
N GLN A 75 49.47 -3.21 -2.95
CA GLN A 75 49.58 -2.38 -4.17
C GLN A 75 49.76 -3.23 -5.45
N ALA A 76 50.50 -4.34 -5.39
CA ALA A 76 50.65 -5.26 -6.51
C ALA A 76 49.32 -5.99 -6.78
N LEU A 77 48.58 -6.37 -5.72
CA LEU A 77 47.26 -6.98 -5.86
C LEU A 77 46.29 -6.01 -6.52
N ARG A 78 46.26 -4.74 -6.08
CA ARG A 78 45.44 -3.68 -6.66
C ARG A 78 45.69 -3.50 -8.15
N ALA A 79 46.97 -3.49 -8.56
CA ALA A 79 47.35 -3.39 -9.97
C ALA A 79 46.89 -4.63 -10.77
N ALA A 80 47.06 -5.83 -10.21
CA ALA A 80 46.62 -7.08 -10.84
C ALA A 80 45.09 -7.15 -11.01
N ILE A 81 44.32 -6.78 -9.98
CA ILE A 81 42.86 -6.71 -10.05
C ILE A 81 42.43 -5.71 -11.13
N THR A 82 43.03 -4.52 -11.14
CA THR A 82 42.72 -3.47 -12.14
C THR A 82 43.02 -3.95 -13.56
N ALA A 83 44.17 -4.60 -13.77
CA ALA A 83 44.54 -5.15 -15.07
C ALA A 83 43.55 -6.23 -15.53
N ALA A 84 43.16 -7.15 -14.64
CA ALA A 84 42.20 -8.20 -14.97
C ALA A 84 40.79 -7.66 -15.23
N LEU A 85 40.32 -6.69 -14.44
CA LEU A 85 39.05 -5.99 -14.68
C LEU A 85 39.02 -5.33 -16.07
N ASN A 86 40.12 -4.68 -16.47
CA ASN A 86 40.24 -4.07 -17.80
C ASN A 86 40.29 -5.12 -18.92
N ALA A 87 41.05 -6.21 -18.72
CA ALA A 87 41.18 -7.29 -19.70
C ALA A 87 39.85 -8.03 -19.94
N HIS A 88 39.01 -8.14 -18.90
CA HIS A 88 37.72 -8.83 -18.96
C HIS A 88 36.51 -7.89 -18.99
N ALA A 89 36.69 -6.60 -19.30
CA ALA A 89 35.64 -5.59 -19.16
C ALA A 89 34.35 -5.93 -19.93
N GLU A 90 34.45 -6.36 -21.19
CA GLU A 90 33.29 -6.73 -22.02
C GLU A 90 32.56 -7.97 -21.49
N LEU A 91 33.33 -8.99 -21.08
CA LEU A 91 32.82 -10.24 -20.53
C LEU A 91 32.13 -10.01 -19.18
N LEU A 92 32.74 -9.24 -18.29
CA LEU A 92 32.17 -8.86 -17.00
C LEU A 92 30.92 -7.98 -17.18
N ALA A 93 30.85 -7.18 -18.24
CA ALA A 93 29.66 -6.41 -18.61
C ALA A 93 28.55 -7.24 -19.28
N ALA A 94 28.78 -8.54 -19.52
CA ALA A 94 27.89 -9.47 -20.22
C ALA A 94 27.52 -8.99 -21.64
N ALA A 95 28.48 -8.38 -22.34
CA ALA A 95 28.29 -7.88 -23.71
C ALA A 95 28.23 -8.99 -24.77
N ASP A 96 28.70 -10.18 -24.43
CA ASP A 96 28.73 -11.41 -25.23
C ASP A 96 27.40 -12.17 -25.29
N LEU A 97 26.41 -11.79 -24.45
CA LEU A 97 25.15 -12.53 -24.35
C LEU A 97 24.24 -12.35 -25.56
N ASP A 98 23.66 -13.44 -26.05
CA ASP A 98 22.50 -13.42 -26.93
C ASP A 98 21.21 -13.15 -26.12
N LEU A 99 20.85 -11.88 -26.00
CA LEU A 99 19.65 -11.45 -25.27
C LEU A 99 18.34 -11.82 -25.99
N THR A 100 18.37 -12.41 -27.19
CA THR A 100 17.15 -12.91 -27.84
C THR A 100 16.61 -14.18 -27.19
N LEU A 101 17.45 -14.89 -26.42
CA LEU A 101 17.05 -16.03 -25.60
C LEU A 101 16.24 -15.62 -24.36
N ALA A 102 16.36 -14.35 -23.94
CA ALA A 102 15.56 -13.79 -22.85
C ALA A 102 14.21 -13.28 -23.37
N HIS A 103 13.20 -13.31 -22.50
CA HIS A 103 11.90 -12.72 -22.78
C HIS A 103 12.03 -11.24 -23.18
N PRO A 104 11.29 -10.72 -24.19
CA PRO A 104 11.43 -9.32 -24.65
C PRO A 104 11.35 -8.27 -23.54
N ASN A 105 10.48 -8.51 -22.54
CA ASN A 105 10.26 -7.60 -21.40
C ASN A 105 11.30 -7.74 -20.27
N SER A 106 12.27 -8.65 -20.39
CA SER A 106 13.22 -9.01 -19.32
C SER A 106 14.68 -9.07 -19.79
N ARG A 107 15.00 -8.45 -20.95
CA ARG A 107 16.36 -8.50 -21.52
C ARG A 107 17.38 -7.76 -20.67
N LYS A 108 17.01 -6.63 -20.05
CA LYS A 108 17.93 -5.88 -19.20
C LYS A 108 18.15 -6.63 -17.89
N TYR A 109 17.12 -7.28 -17.34
CA TYR A 109 17.28 -8.20 -16.21
C TYR A 109 18.27 -9.33 -16.50
N ALA A 110 18.11 -10.05 -17.63
CA ALA A 110 19.01 -11.14 -18.00
C ALA A 110 20.49 -10.69 -18.06
N ARG A 111 20.75 -9.58 -18.77
CA ARG A 111 22.09 -8.97 -18.84
C ARG A 111 22.63 -8.59 -17.47
N ASN A 112 21.84 -7.87 -16.68
CA ASN A 112 22.28 -7.37 -15.37
C ASN A 112 22.56 -8.53 -14.41
N SER A 113 21.71 -9.57 -14.42
CA SER A 113 21.87 -10.77 -13.59
C SER A 113 23.18 -11.51 -13.88
N VAL A 114 23.52 -11.73 -15.15
CA VAL A 114 24.79 -12.39 -15.53
C VAL A 114 25.98 -11.51 -15.23
N ARG A 115 25.92 -10.22 -15.56
CA ARG A 115 26.97 -9.24 -15.20
C ARG A 115 27.32 -9.35 -13.72
N THR A 116 26.31 -9.34 -12.84
CA THR A 116 26.54 -9.40 -11.40
C THR A 116 27.11 -10.74 -10.95
N GLN A 117 26.66 -11.86 -11.54
CA GLN A 117 27.22 -13.19 -11.26
C GLN A 117 28.71 -13.28 -11.65
N ARG A 118 29.09 -12.76 -12.82
CA ARG A 118 30.48 -12.79 -13.30
C ARG A 118 31.41 -11.91 -12.46
N ILE A 119 30.96 -10.71 -12.06
CA ILE A 119 31.73 -9.84 -11.14
C ILE A 119 31.88 -10.52 -9.77
N ALA A 120 30.82 -11.12 -9.23
CA ALA A 120 30.88 -11.86 -7.96
C ALA A 120 31.86 -13.05 -8.04
N GLY A 121 31.83 -13.81 -9.14
CA GLY A 121 32.77 -14.90 -9.41
C GLY A 121 34.22 -14.42 -9.46
N PHE A 122 34.50 -13.35 -10.21
CA PHE A 122 35.82 -12.72 -10.28
C PHE A 122 36.36 -12.35 -8.89
N PHE A 123 35.57 -11.65 -8.07
CA PHE A 123 36.04 -11.24 -6.73
C PHE A 123 36.10 -12.40 -5.73
N ALA A 124 35.35 -13.48 -5.94
CA ALA A 124 35.52 -14.72 -5.18
C ALA A 124 36.89 -15.37 -5.45
N GLU A 125 37.34 -15.40 -6.72
CA GLU A 125 38.68 -15.86 -7.09
C GLU A 125 39.78 -14.96 -6.51
N VAL A 126 39.62 -13.64 -6.60
CA VAL A 126 40.56 -12.66 -6.01
C VAL A 126 40.70 -12.87 -4.50
N ARG A 127 39.58 -13.02 -3.76
CA ARG A 127 39.61 -13.29 -2.32
C ARG A 127 40.31 -14.60 -1.99
N SER A 128 40.01 -15.67 -2.74
CA SER A 128 40.67 -16.97 -2.56
C SER A 128 42.18 -16.89 -2.78
N PHE A 129 42.61 -16.14 -3.80
CA PHE A 129 44.02 -15.87 -4.05
C PHE A 129 44.68 -15.08 -2.92
N ALA A 130 44.09 -13.95 -2.52
CA ALA A 130 44.66 -13.06 -1.51
C ALA A 130 44.76 -13.72 -0.13
N ALA A 131 43.77 -14.54 0.24
CA ALA A 131 43.81 -15.36 1.46
C ALA A 131 44.98 -16.35 1.42
N SER A 132 45.21 -16.99 0.26
CA SER A 132 46.32 -17.94 0.08
C SER A 132 47.70 -17.25 0.08
N ALA A 133 47.76 -16.02 -0.41
CA ALA A 133 48.97 -15.19 -0.44
C ALA A 133 49.27 -14.46 0.88
N GLY A 134 48.35 -14.48 1.85
CA GLY A 134 48.56 -13.88 3.18
C GLY A 134 48.67 -12.35 3.19
N LEU A 135 47.94 -11.66 2.31
CA LEU A 135 48.09 -10.22 2.08
C LEU A 135 47.49 -9.31 3.19
N GLY A 136 46.73 -9.89 4.12
CA GLY A 136 46.20 -9.22 5.31
C GLY A 136 45.23 -8.06 5.02
N PRO A 137 44.95 -7.20 6.03
CA PRO A 137 43.93 -6.15 5.95
C PRO A 137 44.13 -5.16 4.79
N ALA A 138 45.38 -4.81 4.46
CA ALA A 138 45.65 -3.94 3.32
C ALA A 138 45.28 -4.58 1.97
N GLY A 139 45.41 -5.90 1.86
CA GLY A 139 44.89 -6.66 0.72
C GLY A 139 43.37 -6.64 0.67
N ASP A 140 42.72 -6.88 1.82
CA ASP A 140 41.25 -6.85 1.94
C ASP A 140 40.67 -5.47 1.58
N TYR A 141 41.33 -4.39 2.01
CA TYR A 141 40.97 -3.02 1.64
C TYR A 141 40.97 -2.83 0.12
N ALA A 142 42.06 -3.25 -0.55
CA ALA A 142 42.18 -3.12 -2.00
C ALA A 142 41.10 -3.94 -2.74
N ILE A 143 40.74 -5.12 -2.23
CA ILE A 143 39.67 -5.95 -2.77
C ILE A 143 38.33 -5.24 -2.61
N LYS A 144 37.99 -4.79 -1.41
CA LYS A 144 36.68 -4.18 -1.12
C LYS A 144 36.47 -2.90 -1.91
N GLU A 145 37.49 -2.05 -1.98
CA GLU A 145 37.46 -0.81 -2.76
C GLU A 145 37.23 -1.08 -4.25
N LEU A 146 38.01 -1.99 -4.85
CA LEU A 146 37.89 -2.30 -6.28
C LEU A 146 36.59 -3.06 -6.60
N GLU A 147 36.07 -3.86 -5.67
CA GLU A 147 34.78 -4.51 -5.82
C GLU A 147 33.64 -3.49 -5.84
N ASP A 148 33.61 -2.55 -4.90
CA ASP A 148 32.62 -1.47 -4.89
C ASP A 148 32.69 -0.65 -6.20
N LEU A 149 33.89 -0.36 -6.70
CA LEU A 149 34.09 0.34 -7.98
C LEU A 149 33.64 -0.49 -9.20
N ALA A 150 33.82 -1.81 -9.19
CA ALA A 150 33.36 -2.67 -10.28
C ALA A 150 31.83 -2.72 -10.39
N TYR A 151 31.12 -2.58 -9.26
CA TYR A 151 29.67 -2.45 -9.24
C TYR A 151 29.20 -1.00 -9.51
N ALA A 152 30.00 0.00 -9.19
CA ALA A 152 29.73 1.43 -9.39
C ALA A 152 29.70 1.83 -10.87
N THR A 153 28.60 1.53 -11.54
CA THR A 153 28.39 1.78 -12.96
C THR A 153 27.00 2.36 -13.20
N LYS A 154 26.70 2.67 -14.47
CA LYS A 154 25.34 2.97 -14.91
C LYS A 154 24.63 1.66 -15.27
N LEU A 155 23.63 1.29 -14.48
CA LEU A 155 22.70 0.21 -14.78
C LEU A 155 21.40 0.78 -15.34
N GLN A 156 20.83 0.05 -16.29
CA GLN A 156 19.48 0.27 -16.82
C GLN A 156 18.67 -0.98 -16.53
N PHE A 157 17.44 -0.80 -16.08
CA PHE A 157 16.51 -1.87 -15.74
C PHE A 157 15.35 -1.92 -16.74
N ASP A 158 14.63 -3.04 -16.77
CA ASP A 158 13.42 -3.14 -17.61
C ASP A 158 12.38 -2.12 -17.16
N ASP A 159 11.73 -1.50 -18.13
CA ASP A 159 10.89 -0.30 -18.03
C ASP A 159 9.48 -0.51 -18.57
N VAL A 160 9.14 -1.76 -18.91
CA VAL A 160 7.82 -2.12 -19.44
C VAL A 160 6.74 -1.76 -18.42
N ASP A 161 5.79 -0.94 -18.85
CA ASP A 161 4.57 -0.68 -18.08
C ASP A 161 3.74 -1.96 -18.04
N THR A 162 3.41 -2.41 -16.83
CA THR A 162 2.59 -3.61 -16.61
C THR A 162 1.14 -3.43 -17.08
N GLY A 163 0.76 -2.23 -17.55
CA GLY A 163 -0.60 -1.84 -17.89
C GLY A 163 -1.45 -1.56 -16.65
N THR A 164 -0.81 -1.50 -15.48
CA THR A 164 -1.48 -1.25 -14.20
C THR A 164 -1.82 0.24 -14.06
N TYR A 165 -1.00 1.16 -14.58
CA TYR A 165 -1.21 2.61 -14.42
C TYR A 165 -2.52 3.13 -15.01
N HIS A 166 -2.95 2.57 -16.15
CA HIS A 166 -4.05 3.09 -16.96
C HIS A 166 -5.05 2.02 -17.42
N SER A 167 -5.17 0.88 -16.72
CA SER A 167 -6.01 -0.25 -17.16
C SER A 167 -7.45 0.19 -17.52
N TYR A 168 -8.04 1.13 -16.77
CA TYR A 168 -9.34 1.75 -17.05
C TYR A 168 -9.28 3.29 -17.07
N GLN A 169 -8.20 3.87 -17.63
CA GLN A 169 -7.98 5.31 -17.67
C GLN A 169 -7.97 5.94 -16.25
N HIS A 170 -8.81 6.95 -16.01
CA HIS A 170 -8.99 7.62 -14.72
C HIS A 170 -10.12 7.02 -13.88
N ASP A 171 -10.89 6.03 -14.38
CA ASP A 171 -11.84 5.30 -13.52
C ASP A 171 -11.03 4.45 -12.54
N ALA A 172 -11.30 4.60 -11.25
CA ALA A 172 -10.46 4.02 -10.22
C ALA A 172 -10.41 2.47 -10.36
N PRO A 173 -9.21 1.89 -10.27
CA PRO A 173 -9.00 0.45 -10.52
C PRO A 173 -9.61 -0.44 -9.43
N PHE A 174 -9.55 -1.75 -9.65
CA PHE A 174 -9.83 -2.84 -8.70
C PHE A 174 -11.31 -3.17 -8.48
N VAL A 175 -12.23 -2.34 -8.96
CA VAL A 175 -13.67 -2.62 -8.83
C VAL A 175 -14.24 -3.41 -10.01
N HIS A 176 -13.71 -3.24 -11.22
CA HIS A 176 -14.31 -3.81 -12.44
C HIS A 176 -14.26 -5.33 -12.47
N TYR A 177 -13.16 -5.94 -12.03
CA TYR A 177 -13.09 -7.40 -11.94
C TYR A 177 -14.06 -7.97 -10.90
N LEU A 178 -14.33 -7.24 -9.80
CA LEU A 178 -15.31 -7.64 -8.79
C LEU A 178 -16.73 -7.51 -9.33
N GLU A 179 -17.05 -6.44 -10.04
CA GLU A 179 -18.32 -6.29 -10.76
C GLU A 179 -18.53 -7.42 -11.76
N ALA A 180 -17.50 -7.78 -12.54
CA ALA A 180 -17.55 -8.90 -13.47
C ALA A 180 -17.74 -10.25 -12.74
N ILE A 181 -17.06 -10.49 -11.61
CA ILE A 181 -17.27 -11.68 -10.78
C ILE A 181 -18.71 -11.72 -10.25
N LEU A 182 -19.19 -10.64 -9.64
CA LEU A 182 -20.53 -10.56 -9.06
C LEU A 182 -21.61 -10.72 -10.13
N ALA A 183 -21.42 -10.18 -11.34
CA ALA A 183 -22.33 -10.40 -12.46
C ALA A 183 -22.32 -11.85 -12.96
N SER A 184 -21.16 -12.54 -12.89
CA SER A 184 -21.03 -13.95 -13.30
C SER A 184 -21.66 -14.94 -12.31
N LEU A 185 -21.74 -14.57 -11.02
CA LEU A 185 -22.23 -15.46 -9.97
C LEU A 185 -23.76 -15.36 -9.84
N PRO A 186 -24.47 -16.50 -9.71
CA PRO A 186 -25.91 -16.48 -9.52
C PRO A 186 -26.30 -15.79 -8.21
N PRO A 187 -27.39 -15.00 -8.19
CA PRO A 187 -27.90 -14.40 -6.96
C PRO A 187 -28.60 -15.46 -6.08
N GLU A 188 -28.71 -15.17 -4.79
CA GLU A 188 -29.45 -15.99 -3.84
C GLU A 188 -30.91 -16.19 -4.32
N GLY A 189 -31.45 -17.39 -4.10
CA GLY A 189 -32.81 -17.76 -4.50
C GLY A 189 -33.04 -17.95 -6.01
N SER A 190 -32.02 -17.80 -6.86
CA SER A 190 -32.16 -18.04 -8.30
C SER A 190 -32.28 -19.52 -8.66
N GLU A 191 -32.97 -19.81 -9.77
CA GLU A 191 -33.04 -21.16 -10.37
C GLU A 191 -31.65 -21.74 -10.67
N ALA A 192 -30.66 -20.87 -10.96
CA ALA A 192 -29.28 -21.27 -11.20
C ALA A 192 -28.61 -21.91 -9.97
N LEU A 193 -29.04 -21.58 -8.75
CA LEU A 193 -28.58 -22.27 -7.54
C LEU A 193 -29.34 -23.58 -7.32
N ALA A 194 -30.62 -23.65 -7.72
CA ALA A 194 -31.46 -24.84 -7.55
C ALA A 194 -30.97 -26.05 -8.36
N VAL A 195 -30.27 -25.83 -9.49
CA VAL A 195 -29.67 -26.93 -10.28
C VAL A 195 -28.44 -27.57 -9.62
N LEU A 196 -27.92 -26.98 -8.54
CA LEU A 196 -26.68 -27.41 -7.89
C LEU A 196 -26.95 -28.18 -6.59
N PRO A 197 -26.10 -29.15 -6.22
CA PRO A 197 -26.09 -29.72 -4.88
C PRO A 197 -25.95 -28.64 -3.79
N PRO A 198 -26.61 -28.78 -2.62
CA PRO A 198 -26.63 -27.74 -1.58
C PRO A 198 -25.25 -27.23 -1.15
N GLY A 199 -24.27 -28.13 -1.02
CA GLY A 199 -22.90 -27.74 -0.66
C GLY A 199 -22.18 -26.88 -1.72
N GLN A 200 -22.51 -27.07 -3.00
CA GLN A 200 -21.95 -26.27 -4.10
C GLN A 200 -22.66 -24.92 -4.21
N ALA A 201 -24.00 -24.90 -4.05
CA ALA A 201 -24.78 -23.67 -3.98
C ALA A 201 -24.29 -22.76 -2.83
N ASN A 202 -24.13 -23.32 -1.62
CA ASN A 202 -23.60 -22.59 -0.47
C ASN A 202 -22.17 -22.05 -0.71
N ALA A 203 -21.31 -22.83 -1.38
CA ALA A 203 -19.96 -22.37 -1.70
C ALA A 203 -19.95 -21.20 -2.71
N ILE A 204 -20.94 -21.13 -3.62
CA ILE A 204 -21.10 -20.01 -4.56
C ILE A 204 -21.67 -18.78 -3.86
N MET A 205 -22.65 -18.95 -2.97
CA MET A 205 -23.18 -17.85 -2.16
C MET A 205 -22.07 -17.21 -1.32
N LEU A 206 -21.29 -18.03 -0.61
CA LEU A 206 -20.14 -17.55 0.15
C LEU A 206 -19.08 -16.86 -0.72
N GLN A 207 -18.86 -17.35 -1.95
CA GLN A 207 -17.97 -16.68 -2.91
C GLN A 207 -18.49 -15.28 -3.28
N ARG A 208 -19.82 -15.16 -3.49
CA ARG A 208 -20.48 -13.90 -3.81
C ARG A 208 -20.36 -12.92 -2.65
N ASP A 209 -20.63 -13.36 -1.43
CA ASP A 209 -20.52 -12.53 -0.23
C ASP A 209 -19.09 -12.01 -0.02
N GLN A 210 -18.09 -12.89 -0.17
CA GLN A 210 -16.68 -12.52 -0.08
C GLN A 210 -16.26 -11.51 -1.17
N ALA A 211 -16.77 -11.66 -2.40
CA ALA A 211 -16.51 -10.71 -3.48
C ALA A 211 -17.18 -9.35 -3.19
N GLN A 212 -18.39 -9.36 -2.64
CA GLN A 212 -19.12 -8.14 -2.26
C GLN A 212 -18.41 -7.41 -1.12
N ASN A 213 -17.97 -8.11 -0.08
CA ASN A 213 -17.18 -7.55 1.01
C ASN A 213 -15.89 -6.89 0.50
N HIS A 214 -15.22 -7.53 -0.48
CA HIS A 214 -14.04 -6.94 -1.10
C HIS A 214 -14.39 -5.61 -1.80
N LEU A 215 -15.47 -5.60 -2.58
CA LEU A 215 -15.91 -4.41 -3.30
C LEU A 215 -16.27 -3.28 -2.33
N ASP A 216 -17.04 -3.59 -1.30
CA ASP A 216 -17.45 -2.61 -0.28
C ASP A 216 -16.25 -2.03 0.47
N HIS A 217 -15.23 -2.86 0.76
CA HIS A 217 -13.99 -2.37 1.35
C HIS A 217 -13.27 -1.39 0.43
N LEU A 218 -13.14 -1.70 -0.87
CA LEU A 218 -12.53 -0.81 -1.85
C LEU A 218 -13.33 0.50 -1.99
N MET A 219 -14.66 0.41 -2.05
CA MET A 219 -15.55 1.57 -2.15
C MET A 219 -15.46 2.50 -0.93
N ARG A 220 -15.22 1.97 0.28
CA ARG A 220 -15.13 2.77 1.51
C ARG A 220 -13.75 3.36 1.80
N HIS A 221 -12.68 2.79 1.25
CA HIS A 221 -11.30 3.12 1.65
C HIS A 221 -10.36 3.48 0.50
N LYS A 222 -10.69 3.15 -0.76
CA LYS A 222 -9.76 3.31 -1.90
C LYS A 222 -10.38 3.95 -3.15
N TYR A 223 -11.69 3.87 -3.35
CA TYR A 223 -12.34 4.37 -4.55
C TYR A 223 -12.47 5.89 -4.53
N ALA A 224 -12.02 6.55 -5.61
CA ALA A 224 -12.20 7.98 -5.82
C ALA A 224 -12.37 8.25 -7.32
N PHE A 225 -13.57 8.68 -7.73
CA PHE A 225 -13.88 8.96 -9.13
C PHE A 225 -13.35 10.31 -9.61
N SER A 226 -13.53 11.39 -8.82
CA SER A 226 -13.11 12.75 -9.18
C SER A 226 -12.41 13.53 -8.05
N GLY A 227 -12.03 12.80 -6.99
CA GLY A 227 -11.60 13.32 -5.68
C GLY A 227 -12.65 13.07 -4.61
N ILE A 228 -12.37 13.43 -3.36
CA ILE A 228 -13.30 13.29 -2.24
C ILE A 228 -13.58 14.67 -1.64
N ALA A 229 -14.85 15.01 -1.49
CA ALA A 229 -15.29 16.09 -0.61
C ALA A 229 -16.26 15.51 0.42
N GLU A 230 -15.91 15.59 1.69
CA GLU A 230 -16.71 15.01 2.78
C GLU A 230 -18.07 15.68 2.92
N THR A 231 -18.22 16.90 2.41
CA THR A 231 -19.48 17.63 2.37
C THR A 231 -20.34 17.33 1.14
N ASP A 232 -19.85 16.57 0.15
CA ASP A 232 -20.59 16.20 -1.06
C ASP A 232 -20.17 14.80 -1.57
N ILE A 233 -20.05 13.86 -0.63
CA ILE A 233 -19.32 12.60 -0.81
C ILE A 233 -19.84 11.78 -1.98
N GLU A 234 -21.18 11.66 -2.12
CA GLU A 234 -21.79 10.82 -3.15
C GLU A 234 -21.41 11.26 -4.56
N ARG A 235 -21.39 12.58 -4.80
CA ARG A 235 -21.09 13.15 -6.12
C ARG A 235 -19.62 13.11 -6.45
N THR A 236 -18.76 13.41 -5.46
CA THR A 236 -17.31 13.39 -5.70
C THR A 236 -16.78 11.97 -5.86
N LEU A 237 -17.32 11.03 -5.07
CA LEU A 237 -16.98 9.62 -5.13
C LEU A 237 -17.63 8.92 -6.33
N GLY A 238 -18.81 9.36 -6.79
CA GLY A 238 -19.57 8.68 -7.83
C GLY A 238 -20.32 7.45 -7.31
N GLY A 239 -20.76 7.46 -6.05
CA GLY A 239 -21.40 6.31 -5.41
C GLY A 239 -22.51 6.70 -4.46
N LEU A 240 -23.58 5.90 -4.42
CA LEU A 240 -24.69 6.07 -3.49
C LEU A 240 -24.32 5.51 -2.12
N MET A 241 -24.51 6.32 -1.08
CA MET A 241 -24.24 5.94 0.31
C MET A 241 -25.31 4.95 0.77
N ILE A 242 -24.87 3.76 1.16
CA ILE A 242 -25.73 2.63 1.52
C ILE A 242 -25.27 1.96 2.80
N ASP A 243 -26.19 1.28 3.47
CA ASP A 243 -25.88 0.35 4.53
C ASP A 243 -25.24 -0.92 3.93
N ARG A 244 -24.13 -1.36 4.51
CA ARG A 244 -23.36 -2.51 4.01
C ARG A 244 -24.20 -3.78 3.98
N ASP A 245 -25.02 -4.01 5.00
CA ASP A 245 -25.69 -5.29 5.21
C ASP A 245 -27.02 -5.36 4.44
N THR A 246 -27.88 -4.36 4.57
CA THR A 246 -29.20 -4.32 3.91
C THR A 246 -29.15 -3.78 2.48
N ARG A 247 -28.04 -3.12 2.10
CA ARG A 247 -27.83 -2.46 0.79
C ARG A 247 -28.79 -1.30 0.52
N LYS A 248 -29.50 -0.80 1.55
CA LYS A 248 -30.46 0.30 1.45
C LYS A 248 -29.77 1.65 1.53
N ILE A 249 -30.32 2.64 0.81
CA ILE A 249 -29.77 4.00 0.75
C ILE A 249 -29.92 4.67 2.12
N VAL A 250 -28.81 5.20 2.62
CA VAL A 250 -28.70 5.79 3.97
C VAL A 250 -29.12 7.25 3.95
N SER A 251 -29.77 7.72 5.00
CA SER A 251 -30.13 9.13 5.16
C SER A 251 -29.37 9.76 6.33
N GLU A 252 -28.97 11.03 6.18
CA GLU A 252 -28.54 11.82 7.33
C GLU A 252 -29.76 12.20 8.20
N THR A 253 -29.61 12.13 9.52
CA THR A 253 -30.66 12.56 10.44
C THR A 253 -30.84 14.08 10.38
N PRO A 254 -32.08 14.61 10.40
CA PRO A 254 -32.30 16.07 10.37
C PRO A 254 -31.65 16.83 11.53
N ALA A 255 -31.48 16.18 12.68
CA ALA A 255 -30.92 16.79 13.89
C ALA A 255 -29.43 17.17 13.75
N THR A 256 -28.69 16.48 12.86
CA THR A 256 -27.25 16.72 12.67
C THR A 256 -26.93 17.61 11.48
N ALA A 257 -27.93 18.08 10.72
CA ALA A 257 -27.72 18.83 9.47
C ALA A 257 -26.82 20.07 9.62
N GLN A 258 -26.76 20.68 10.81
CA GLN A 258 -25.93 21.85 11.13
C GLN A 258 -24.72 21.52 12.04
N SER A 259 -24.56 20.25 12.41
CA SER A 259 -23.42 19.73 13.16
C SER A 259 -22.23 19.46 12.23
N LEU A 260 -21.01 19.45 12.78
CA LEU A 260 -19.83 18.95 12.06
C LEU A 260 -19.77 17.41 12.05
N VAL A 261 -20.56 16.76 12.90
CA VAL A 261 -20.61 15.30 13.05
C VAL A 261 -22.00 14.82 12.62
N PRO A 262 -22.15 14.33 11.37
CA PRO A 262 -23.41 13.78 10.88
C PRO A 262 -23.75 12.46 11.57
N ALA A 263 -25.05 12.22 11.80
CA ALA A 263 -25.59 10.93 12.21
C ALA A 263 -26.52 10.37 11.13
N TYR A 264 -26.67 9.04 11.09
CA TYR A 264 -27.31 8.36 9.96
C TYR A 264 -28.45 7.44 10.39
N GLU A 265 -29.38 7.23 9.46
CA GLU A 265 -30.55 6.38 9.64
C GLU A 265 -30.97 5.69 8.34
N LEU A 266 -31.54 4.49 8.46
CA LEU A 266 -32.34 3.87 7.41
C LEU A 266 -33.81 4.23 7.61
N LEU A 267 -34.49 4.55 6.50
CA LEU A 267 -35.88 4.98 6.51
C LEU A 267 -36.78 4.00 5.78
N ARG A 268 -37.93 3.72 6.38
CA ARG A 268 -38.96 2.87 5.80
C ARG A 268 -40.33 3.49 6.05
N VAL A 269 -41.19 3.54 5.03
CA VAL A 269 -42.60 3.91 5.22
C VAL A 269 -43.24 2.88 6.15
N ASP A 270 -43.91 3.32 7.22
CA ASP A 270 -44.44 2.42 8.23
C ASP A 270 -45.37 1.36 7.57
N PRO A 271 -45.03 0.06 7.68
CA PRO A 271 -45.87 -1.01 7.13
C PRO A 271 -47.31 -1.01 7.67
N GLY A 272 -47.52 -0.46 8.87
CA GLY A 272 -48.82 -0.35 9.54
C GLY A 272 -49.76 0.67 8.90
N LEU A 273 -49.26 1.56 8.02
CA LEU A 273 -50.08 2.52 7.28
C LEU A 273 -50.96 1.88 6.18
N GLY A 274 -50.93 0.55 6.06
CA GLY A 274 -51.86 -0.24 5.24
C GLY A 274 -52.73 -1.21 6.04
N ALA A 275 -52.73 -1.13 7.38
CA ALA A 275 -53.45 -2.04 8.26
C ALA A 275 -54.63 -1.33 8.97
N GLY A 276 -55.64 -0.90 8.20
CA GLY A 276 -56.86 -0.27 8.72
C GLY A 276 -57.82 0.18 7.61
N ASP A 277 -58.98 0.71 7.99
CA ASP A 277 -60.04 1.21 7.08
C ASP A 277 -59.70 2.55 6.39
N ASP A 278 -58.58 3.19 6.76
CA ASP A 278 -58.03 4.36 6.07
C ASP A 278 -57.23 3.93 4.83
N ALA A 279 -57.35 4.69 3.73
CA ALA A 279 -56.71 4.38 2.46
C ALA A 279 -55.22 4.08 2.65
N ALA A 280 -54.83 2.82 2.38
CA ALA A 280 -53.46 2.35 2.56
C ALA A 280 -52.47 3.27 1.83
N HIS A 281 -51.45 3.74 2.54
CA HIS A 281 -50.39 4.51 1.88
C HIS A 281 -49.79 3.66 0.75
N PRO A 282 -49.73 4.16 -0.50
CA PRO A 282 -49.40 3.34 -1.68
C PRO A 282 -48.00 2.72 -1.64
N HIS A 283 -47.15 3.22 -0.74
CA HIS A 283 -45.78 2.76 -0.53
C HIS A 283 -45.54 2.19 0.88
N ALA A 284 -46.58 1.76 1.60
CA ALA A 284 -46.43 1.16 2.93
C ALA A 284 -45.39 0.02 2.92
N GLY A 285 -44.41 0.08 3.81
CA GLY A 285 -43.32 -0.89 3.88
C GLY A 285 -42.19 -0.71 2.85
N ALA A 286 -42.24 0.30 1.97
CA ALA A 286 -41.14 0.61 1.07
C ALA A 286 -39.95 1.24 1.81
N TRP A 287 -38.74 0.86 1.40
CA TRP A 287 -37.52 1.55 1.81
C TRP A 287 -37.42 2.88 1.06
N VAL A 288 -37.01 3.91 1.78
CA VAL A 288 -36.92 5.27 1.27
C VAL A 288 -35.65 5.94 1.75
N TYR A 289 -35.29 7.05 1.12
CA TYR A 289 -34.18 7.88 1.57
C TYR A 289 -34.54 9.36 1.49
N ARG A 290 -33.83 10.16 2.27
CA ARG A 290 -33.98 11.60 2.35
C ARG A 290 -32.96 12.30 1.44
N SER A 291 -33.43 13.33 0.74
CA SER A 291 -32.62 14.31 0.02
C SER A 291 -33.14 15.73 0.32
N GLU A 292 -32.46 16.76 -0.17
CA GLU A 292 -32.92 18.15 -0.10
C GLU A 292 -34.29 18.37 -0.76
N LEU A 293 -34.66 17.51 -1.72
CA LEU A 293 -35.92 17.59 -2.46
C LEU A 293 -37.07 16.85 -1.77
N GLY A 294 -36.81 16.10 -0.69
CA GLY A 294 -37.81 15.36 0.06
C GLY A 294 -37.45 13.89 0.26
N ILE A 295 -38.48 13.05 0.35
CA ILE A 295 -38.34 11.59 0.52
C ILE A 295 -38.48 10.90 -0.84
N HIS A 296 -37.61 9.94 -1.10
CA HIS A 296 -37.52 9.22 -2.36
C HIS A 296 -37.56 7.71 -2.14
N LEU A 297 -38.19 7.00 -3.06
CA LEU A 297 -38.03 5.55 -3.21
C LEU A 297 -36.61 5.22 -3.70
N GLU A 298 -36.19 3.96 -3.57
CA GLU A 298 -34.84 3.51 -3.98
C GLU A 298 -34.51 3.79 -5.46
N ASP A 299 -35.52 3.84 -6.33
CA ASP A 299 -35.38 4.18 -7.76
C ASP A 299 -35.22 5.69 -8.04
N GLY A 300 -35.29 6.52 -7.01
CA GLY A 300 -35.19 7.98 -7.09
C GLY A 300 -36.53 8.72 -7.20
N THR A 301 -37.64 8.00 -7.35
CA THR A 301 -38.97 8.59 -7.42
C THR A 301 -39.30 9.31 -6.11
N ARG A 302 -39.59 10.61 -6.20
CA ARG A 302 -40.02 11.41 -5.05
C ARG A 302 -41.45 11.02 -4.65
N ILE A 303 -41.69 10.85 -3.36
CA ILE A 303 -43.01 10.58 -2.79
C ILE A 303 -43.35 11.61 -1.72
N GLU A 304 -44.64 11.78 -1.45
CA GLU A 304 -45.13 12.57 -0.32
C GLU A 304 -45.44 11.62 0.84
N VAL A 305 -44.67 11.73 1.92
CA VAL A 305 -44.85 10.96 3.15
C VAL A 305 -44.49 11.84 4.35
N GLY A 306 -45.35 11.82 5.38
CA GLY A 306 -45.12 12.54 6.63
C GLY A 306 -43.94 11.97 7.42
N ASP A 307 -43.28 12.81 8.22
CA ASP A 307 -42.14 12.36 9.04
C ASP A 307 -42.58 11.44 10.20
N ASP A 308 -43.85 11.53 10.61
CA ASP A 308 -44.54 10.64 11.56
C ASP A 308 -44.89 9.27 10.96
N GLN A 309 -44.91 9.17 9.62
CA GLN A 309 -45.20 7.96 8.86
C GLN A 309 -43.94 7.13 8.55
N LEU A 310 -42.77 7.54 9.05
CA LEU A 310 -41.49 6.89 8.81
C LEU A 310 -41.00 6.12 10.03
N ARG A 311 -40.63 4.86 9.82
CA ARG A 311 -39.79 4.10 10.75
C ARG A 311 -38.32 4.40 10.49
N ARG A 312 -37.59 4.65 11.57
CA ARG A 312 -36.16 5.01 11.57
C ARG A 312 -35.36 3.91 12.26
N VAL A 313 -34.27 3.49 11.63
CA VAL A 313 -33.28 2.61 12.24
C VAL A 313 -31.96 3.36 12.28
N PRO A 314 -31.44 3.73 13.48
CA PRO A 314 -30.14 4.36 13.58
C PRO A 314 -29.05 3.49 12.96
N LEU A 315 -28.10 4.13 12.27
CA LEU A 315 -26.98 3.46 11.61
C LEU A 315 -25.66 4.06 12.07
N ALA A 316 -24.68 3.20 12.34
CA ALA A 316 -23.35 3.63 12.71
C ALA A 316 -22.49 3.91 11.46
N THR A 317 -21.61 4.91 11.53
CA THR A 317 -20.78 5.33 10.39
C THR A 317 -19.91 4.22 9.81
N GLN A 318 -19.45 3.26 10.64
CA GLN A 318 -18.65 2.13 10.18
C GLN A 318 -19.41 1.09 9.33
N ASP A 319 -20.74 1.12 9.35
CA ASP A 319 -21.59 0.21 8.59
C ASP A 319 -21.99 0.79 7.23
N ILE A 320 -21.55 2.02 6.94
CA ILE A 320 -21.80 2.71 5.67
C ILE A 320 -20.72 2.35 4.63
N THR A 321 -21.18 2.01 3.43
CA THR A 321 -20.36 1.85 2.22
C THR A 321 -21.05 2.50 1.02
N PHE A 322 -20.55 2.26 -0.19
CA PHE A 322 -21.07 2.86 -1.41
C PHE A 322 -21.37 1.81 -2.49
N THR A 323 -22.49 1.98 -3.17
CA THR A 323 -22.72 1.33 -4.46
C THR A 323 -22.27 2.26 -5.57
N ARG A 324 -21.41 1.79 -6.47
CA ARG A 324 -20.93 2.57 -7.61
C ARG A 324 -22.11 3.02 -8.48
N ALA A 325 -22.20 4.31 -8.74
CA ALA A 325 -23.34 4.95 -9.38
C ALA A 325 -22.88 6.19 -10.16
N ASN A 326 -21.80 6.04 -10.93
CA ASN A 326 -21.19 7.13 -11.69
C ASN A 326 -22.24 7.80 -12.60
N HIS A 327 -22.38 9.12 -12.47
CA HIS A 327 -23.37 9.92 -13.21
C HIS A 327 -24.85 9.57 -12.95
N ASP A 328 -25.15 8.79 -11.92
CA ASP A 328 -26.53 8.46 -11.56
C ASP A 328 -27.27 9.72 -11.06
N PRO A 329 -28.47 10.03 -11.58
CA PRO A 329 -29.23 11.21 -11.16
C PRO A 329 -29.65 11.18 -9.68
N ARG A 330 -29.62 10.02 -9.03
CA ARG A 330 -29.92 9.85 -7.60
C ARG A 330 -28.82 10.35 -6.67
N LEU A 331 -27.61 10.62 -7.17
CA LEU A 331 -26.50 11.14 -6.36
C LEU A 331 -26.88 12.50 -5.73
N ARG A 332 -27.02 12.50 -4.41
CA ARG A 332 -27.51 13.66 -3.66
C ARG A 332 -26.46 14.75 -3.59
N LYS A 333 -26.92 15.99 -3.59
CA LYS A 333 -26.09 17.12 -3.22
C LYS A 333 -25.92 17.12 -1.71
N HIS A 334 -24.76 17.57 -1.28
CA HIS A 334 -24.47 17.84 0.12
C HIS A 334 -24.58 16.59 1.02
N ALA A 335 -24.46 15.39 0.44
CA ALA A 335 -24.35 14.17 1.23
C ALA A 335 -23.04 14.22 1.99
N ARG A 336 -23.12 14.10 3.32
CA ARG A 336 -21.95 14.28 4.19
C ARG A 336 -21.47 12.95 4.74
N LEU A 337 -20.15 12.74 4.76
CA LEU A 337 -19.51 11.60 5.42
C LEU A 337 -18.09 11.96 5.86
N ASP A 338 -17.79 11.68 7.12
CA ASP A 338 -16.42 11.63 7.65
C ASP A 338 -15.68 10.43 7.00
N TRP A 339 -14.99 10.74 5.91
CA TRP A 339 -14.32 9.77 5.06
C TRP A 339 -13.00 9.34 5.68
N ASP A 340 -12.21 10.31 6.17
CA ASP A 340 -10.87 10.11 6.73
C ASP A 340 -10.87 9.64 8.21
N ARG A 341 -12.04 9.66 8.86
CA ARG A 341 -12.28 9.25 10.26
C ARG A 341 -11.60 10.15 11.29
N ASN A 342 -11.41 11.42 10.98
CA ASN A 342 -10.88 12.41 11.92
C ASN A 342 -11.90 12.85 12.98
N GLY A 343 -13.16 12.37 12.87
CA GLY A 343 -14.23 12.61 13.82
C GLY A 343 -15.19 13.74 13.44
N PHE A 344 -14.99 14.40 12.29
CA PHE A 344 -15.88 15.43 11.78
C PHE A 344 -15.82 15.52 10.25
N VAL A 345 -16.81 16.18 9.65
CA VAL A 345 -16.81 16.48 8.21
C VAL A 345 -16.03 17.77 7.95
N SER A 346 -15.04 17.71 7.09
CA SER A 346 -14.19 18.85 6.73
C SER A 346 -14.79 19.66 5.59
N ASN A 347 -14.66 20.99 5.65
CA ASN A 347 -15.07 21.88 4.55
C ASN A 347 -13.92 22.00 3.54
N GLY A 348 -13.91 21.14 2.53
CA GLY A 348 -12.88 21.14 1.49
C GLY A 348 -12.87 19.84 0.70
N LYS A 349 -12.08 19.82 -0.38
CA LYS A 349 -11.69 18.54 -0.98
C LYS A 349 -10.56 17.97 -0.14
N ILE A 350 -10.63 16.68 0.17
CA ILE A 350 -9.49 15.98 0.71
C ILE A 350 -8.46 15.91 -0.42
N GLU A 351 -7.41 16.72 -0.28
CA GLU A 351 -6.31 16.79 -1.25
C GLU A 351 -5.58 15.44 -1.34
N TRP A 352 -5.51 14.73 -0.21
CA TRP A 352 -4.87 13.43 -0.06
C TRP A 352 -5.88 12.26 -0.04
N VAL A 353 -6.74 12.17 -1.05
CA VAL A 353 -7.30 10.85 -1.47
C VAL A 353 -6.57 10.37 -2.71
N SER A 354 -5.31 10.78 -2.85
CA SER A 354 -4.37 10.08 -3.70
C SER A 354 -4.38 8.64 -3.20
N TRP A 355 -4.79 7.70 -4.04
CA TRP A 355 -3.97 6.58 -4.54
C TRP A 355 -3.01 5.89 -3.54
N ALA A 356 -3.19 6.06 -2.24
CA ALA A 356 -2.31 5.60 -1.18
C ALA A 356 -2.43 4.08 -1.11
N GLY A 357 -1.30 3.41 -1.28
CA GLY A 357 -1.21 1.97 -1.50
C GLY A 357 -1.49 1.52 -2.95
N HIS A 358 -2.15 2.32 -3.78
CA HIS A 358 -2.36 1.98 -5.19
C HIS A 358 -1.07 2.14 -6.00
N CYS A 359 -0.35 3.26 -5.84
CA CYS A 359 0.98 3.43 -6.44
C CYS A 359 1.98 2.35 -5.98
N ASP A 360 1.91 1.95 -4.72
CA ASP A 360 2.79 0.89 -4.16
C ASP A 360 2.55 -0.44 -4.86
N ILE A 361 1.30 -0.92 -4.91
CA ILE A 361 0.98 -2.19 -5.59
C ILE A 361 1.42 -2.17 -7.05
N LYS A 362 1.25 -1.04 -7.73
CA LYS A 362 1.68 -0.86 -9.12
C LYS A 362 3.20 -0.96 -9.25
N ALA A 363 3.91 -0.24 -8.40
CA ALA A 363 5.36 -0.27 -8.34
C ALA A 363 5.86 -1.69 -8.00
N ILE A 364 5.21 -2.44 -7.10
CA ILE A 364 5.50 -3.86 -6.83
C ILE A 364 5.38 -4.68 -8.12
N MET A 365 4.25 -4.58 -8.83
CA MET A 365 4.03 -5.37 -10.04
C MET A 365 5.08 -5.07 -11.12
N GLU A 366 5.45 -3.80 -11.28
CA GLU A 366 6.50 -3.39 -12.21
C GLU A 366 7.89 -3.84 -11.77
N GLN A 367 8.24 -3.68 -10.49
CA GLN A 367 9.49 -4.16 -9.91
C GLN A 367 9.67 -5.66 -10.18
N LEU A 368 8.63 -6.45 -9.95
CA LEU A 368 8.64 -7.89 -10.23
C LEU A 368 8.63 -8.18 -11.74
N GLY A 369 8.11 -7.25 -12.56
CA GLY A 369 7.90 -7.46 -13.99
C GLY A 369 6.77 -8.42 -14.30
N VAL A 370 5.72 -8.43 -13.45
CA VAL A 370 4.50 -9.21 -13.65
C VAL A 370 3.69 -8.58 -14.79
N THR A 371 4.18 -8.75 -16.01
CA THR A 371 3.46 -8.37 -17.22
C THR A 371 2.56 -9.52 -17.65
N LEU A 372 1.31 -9.21 -17.97
CA LEU A 372 0.34 -10.18 -18.52
C LEU A 372 0.27 -10.08 -20.05
N ASP A 373 1.37 -9.70 -20.71
CA ASP A 373 1.45 -9.61 -22.18
C ASP A 373 1.34 -10.99 -22.83
N ASP A 374 1.95 -11.99 -22.20
CA ASP A 374 1.94 -13.38 -22.67
C ASP A 374 0.74 -14.17 -22.12
N ALA A 375 -0.05 -13.55 -21.25
CA ALA A 375 -1.22 -14.18 -20.65
C ALA A 375 -2.38 -14.18 -21.63
N ASN A 376 -3.10 -15.29 -21.66
CA ASN A 376 -4.27 -15.42 -22.49
C ASN A 376 -5.47 -14.66 -21.90
N THR A 377 -6.30 -14.10 -22.77
CA THR A 377 -7.69 -13.78 -22.39
C THR A 377 -8.42 -15.10 -22.08
N VAL A 378 -9.13 -15.15 -20.95
CA VAL A 378 -9.85 -16.37 -20.53
C VAL A 378 -11.33 -16.23 -20.85
N THR A 379 -11.88 -17.15 -21.64
CA THR A 379 -13.32 -17.26 -21.88
C THR A 379 -13.91 -18.33 -20.97
N GLU A 380 -14.68 -17.93 -19.97
CA GLU A 380 -15.30 -18.81 -18.99
C GLU A 380 -16.77 -19.02 -19.29
N TYR A 381 -17.18 -20.27 -19.49
CA TYR A 381 -18.59 -20.66 -19.47
C TYR A 381 -18.97 -21.21 -18.11
N ARG A 382 -20.07 -20.75 -17.52
CA ARG A 382 -20.60 -21.31 -16.29
C ARG A 382 -21.86 -22.12 -16.57
N SER A 383 -21.83 -23.40 -16.22
CA SER A 383 -22.97 -24.30 -16.48
C SER A 383 -24.18 -24.07 -15.59
N ASP A 384 -24.04 -23.37 -14.46
CA ASP A 384 -25.13 -23.04 -13.51
C ASP A 384 -25.99 -21.87 -14.01
N THR A 385 -25.37 -20.84 -14.58
CA THR A 385 -26.04 -19.67 -15.16
C THR A 385 -26.21 -19.75 -16.68
N GLN A 386 -25.50 -20.66 -17.36
CA GLN A 386 -25.35 -20.73 -18.82
C GLN A 386 -24.71 -19.46 -19.43
N ALA A 387 -24.13 -18.60 -18.60
CA ALA A 387 -23.48 -17.38 -19.02
C ALA A 387 -22.02 -17.62 -19.40
N THR A 388 -21.55 -16.86 -20.39
CA THR A 388 -20.13 -16.78 -20.73
C THR A 388 -19.58 -15.43 -20.30
N THR A 389 -18.47 -15.44 -19.59
CA THR A 389 -17.73 -14.23 -19.17
C THR A 389 -16.35 -14.24 -19.80
N THR A 390 -15.89 -13.10 -20.30
CA THR A 390 -14.55 -12.95 -20.87
C THR A 390 -13.67 -12.14 -19.92
N TRP A 391 -12.63 -12.78 -19.40
CA TRP A 391 -11.62 -12.19 -18.53
C TRP A 391 -10.47 -11.64 -19.38
N THR A 392 -10.54 -10.34 -19.67
CA THR A 392 -9.50 -9.63 -20.42
C THR A 392 -8.24 -9.44 -19.57
N LYS A 393 -7.12 -9.13 -20.23
CA LYS A 393 -5.87 -8.73 -19.55
C LYS A 393 -6.12 -7.66 -18.48
N LYS A 394 -6.95 -6.65 -18.77
CA LYS A 394 -7.25 -5.55 -17.83
C LYS A 394 -7.92 -6.04 -16.54
N LEU A 395 -8.90 -6.94 -16.65
CA LEU A 395 -9.56 -7.54 -15.49
C LEU A 395 -8.60 -8.42 -14.68
N LEU A 396 -7.72 -9.16 -15.35
CA LEU A 396 -6.73 -10.02 -14.70
C LEU A 396 -5.67 -9.20 -13.96
N VAL A 397 -5.20 -8.09 -14.55
CA VAL A 397 -4.28 -7.15 -13.90
C VAL A 397 -4.93 -6.56 -12.63
N GLU A 398 -6.19 -6.13 -12.71
CA GLU A 398 -6.90 -5.65 -11.52
C GLU A 398 -7.06 -6.72 -10.45
N ALA A 399 -7.33 -7.97 -10.85
CA ALA A 399 -7.50 -9.08 -9.92
C ALA A 399 -6.21 -9.46 -9.18
N ILE A 400 -5.04 -9.29 -9.80
CA ILE A 400 -3.74 -9.40 -9.12
C ILE A 400 -3.60 -8.23 -8.14
N ALA A 401 -3.75 -7.00 -8.65
CA ALA A 401 -3.46 -5.81 -7.87
C ALA A 401 -4.40 -5.62 -6.67
N SER A 402 -5.66 -6.08 -6.73
CA SER A 402 -6.60 -5.96 -5.62
C SER A 402 -6.22 -6.81 -4.39
N VAL A 403 -5.56 -7.95 -4.61
CA VAL A 403 -5.14 -8.87 -3.54
C VAL A 403 -3.74 -8.56 -3.02
N LEU A 404 -2.87 -7.94 -3.84
CA LEU A 404 -1.53 -7.60 -3.42
C LEU A 404 -1.54 -6.62 -2.24
N GLU A 405 -0.55 -6.78 -1.38
CA GLU A 405 -0.32 -5.95 -0.21
C GLU A 405 1.19 -5.76 -0.02
N LEU A 406 1.58 -4.56 0.42
CA LEU A 406 2.96 -4.27 0.79
C LEU A 406 3.24 -4.92 2.16
N GLY A 407 4.08 -5.96 2.17
CA GLY A 407 4.38 -6.73 3.37
C GLY A 407 3.18 -7.48 3.95
N SER A 408 3.04 -8.76 3.58
CA SER A 408 1.88 -9.57 3.96
C SER A 408 1.83 -9.91 5.45
N LEU A 409 0.79 -9.44 6.15
CA LEU A 409 0.62 -9.64 7.58
C LEU A 409 -0.33 -10.80 7.89
N TYR A 410 0.11 -11.71 8.76
CA TYR A 410 -0.66 -12.87 9.19
C TYR A 410 -0.84 -12.86 10.70
N GLN A 411 -2.08 -13.00 11.16
CA GLN A 411 -2.40 -13.06 12.58
C GLN A 411 -2.37 -14.51 13.07
N ARG A 412 -1.83 -14.69 14.28
CA ARG A 412 -1.93 -15.94 15.03
C ARG A 412 -3.29 -16.02 15.72
N PHE A 413 -3.90 -17.19 15.68
CA PHE A 413 -5.26 -17.38 16.20
C PHE A 413 -5.35 -17.47 17.72
N ASP A 414 -4.24 -17.74 18.39
CA ASP A 414 -4.13 -17.67 19.85
C ASP A 414 -4.03 -16.23 20.37
N GLY A 415 -4.05 -15.22 19.47
CA GLY A 415 -3.92 -13.81 19.81
C GLY A 415 -2.50 -13.38 20.17
N SER A 416 -1.50 -14.26 20.01
CA SER A 416 -0.11 -13.98 20.39
C SER A 416 0.62 -12.99 19.48
N GLY A 417 -0.04 -12.53 18.40
CA GLY A 417 0.42 -11.40 17.60
C GLY A 417 0.27 -11.60 16.09
N VAL A 418 0.98 -10.73 15.35
CA VAL A 418 1.00 -10.69 13.90
C VAL A 418 2.44 -10.93 13.44
N ILE A 419 2.59 -11.62 12.32
CA ILE A 419 3.88 -11.86 11.66
C ILE A 419 3.82 -11.36 10.22
N LYS A 420 4.98 -11.05 9.66
CA LYS A 420 5.14 -10.65 8.26
C LYS A 420 5.68 -11.82 7.45
N ARG A 421 5.07 -12.10 6.29
CA ARG A 421 5.58 -13.05 5.28
C ARG A 421 5.96 -12.30 4.01
N GLY A 422 6.74 -12.97 3.16
CA GLY A 422 7.37 -12.36 2.00
C GLY A 422 8.62 -11.58 2.38
N ILE A 423 9.24 -10.93 1.40
CA ILE A 423 10.41 -10.09 1.61
C ILE A 423 9.96 -8.66 1.38
N THR A 424 10.04 -7.81 2.40
CA THR A 424 9.96 -6.36 2.22
C THR A 424 11.23 -5.75 2.75
N ARG A 425 11.92 -5.02 1.89
CA ARG A 425 13.11 -4.23 2.23
C ARG A 425 12.75 -2.77 2.04
N PHE A 426 13.22 -1.95 2.97
CA PHE A 426 12.98 -0.52 2.97
C PHE A 426 14.28 0.16 3.40
N GLY A 427 14.62 1.27 2.76
CA GLY A 427 15.80 2.06 3.08
C GLY A 427 15.50 3.53 2.86
N GLY A 428 15.88 4.36 3.82
CA GLY A 428 15.35 5.71 3.99
C GLY A 428 14.32 5.74 5.12
N ALA A 429 14.10 6.92 5.66
CA ALA A 429 12.94 7.29 6.46
C ALA A 429 11.74 7.51 5.54
N ARG A 430 10.53 7.48 6.10
CA ARG A 430 9.33 7.77 5.32
C ARG A 430 8.93 9.21 5.61
N ASN A 431 9.25 10.09 4.67
CA ASN A 431 9.10 11.54 4.77
C ASN A 431 7.65 11.99 4.65
N ASP A 432 6.84 11.56 5.60
CA ASP A 432 5.45 11.93 5.70
C ASP A 432 5.34 13.16 6.61
N SER A 433 5.55 14.35 6.02
CA SER A 433 5.15 15.68 6.53
C SER A 433 6.12 16.47 7.43
N ARG A 434 7.37 16.01 7.64
CA ARG A 434 8.47 16.71 8.38
C ARG A 434 8.10 17.63 9.55
N PRO A 435 7.34 17.15 10.53
CA PRO A 435 7.06 17.98 11.69
C PRO A 435 8.23 18.01 12.67
N ASP A 436 8.62 19.21 13.09
CA ASP A 436 9.57 19.33 14.18
C ASP A 436 8.87 19.10 15.52
N ARG A 437 9.53 18.37 16.42
CA ARG A 437 9.01 18.18 17.77
C ARG A 437 9.99 18.72 18.80
N LEU A 438 9.48 19.65 19.59
CA LEU A 438 10.17 20.22 20.74
C LEU A 438 9.83 19.39 21.97
N GLN A 439 10.84 18.88 22.67
CA GLN A 439 10.67 18.25 23.97
C GLN A 439 11.27 19.13 25.07
N LEU A 440 10.43 19.56 25.99
CA LEU A 440 10.75 20.45 27.10
C LEU A 440 10.86 19.63 28.39
N THR A 441 11.89 19.88 29.19
CA THR A 441 12.12 19.15 30.44
C THR A 441 11.20 19.63 31.57
N GLY A 442 10.50 18.70 32.20
CA GLY A 442 9.61 18.92 33.34
C GLY A 442 10.26 18.71 34.71
N LEU A 443 9.46 18.86 35.78
CA LEU A 443 9.92 18.64 37.16
C LEU A 443 10.04 17.14 37.50
N GLY A 444 11.23 16.58 37.33
CA GLY A 444 11.59 15.21 37.74
C GLY A 444 12.05 14.33 36.58
N GLN A 445 12.75 13.24 36.89
CA GLN A 445 13.32 12.34 35.89
C GLN A 445 12.20 11.73 35.01
N GLY A 446 12.36 11.83 33.69
CA GLY A 446 11.41 11.28 32.71
C GLY A 446 10.11 12.09 32.53
N ARG A 447 9.95 13.22 33.23
CA ARG A 447 8.82 14.12 33.01
C ARG A 447 9.18 15.14 31.93
N HIS A 448 8.52 15.06 30.79
CA HIS A 448 8.74 15.96 29.67
C HIS A 448 7.42 16.36 29.03
N VAL A 449 7.37 17.56 28.44
CA VAL A 449 6.30 17.96 27.52
C VAL A 449 6.82 17.83 26.12
N ARG A 450 6.04 17.22 25.22
CA ARG A 450 6.30 17.23 23.79
C ARG A 450 5.31 18.14 23.11
N TRP A 451 5.81 18.94 22.18
CA TRP A 451 5.02 19.82 21.35
C TRP A 451 5.46 19.70 19.89
N PRO A 452 4.53 19.56 18.93
CA PRO A 452 3.08 19.42 19.09
C PRO A 452 2.64 18.11 19.78
N LEU A 453 1.35 18.01 20.11
CA LEU A 453 0.75 16.77 20.62
C LEU A 453 0.61 15.71 19.52
N SER A 454 0.52 14.44 19.89
CA SER A 454 0.73 13.24 19.04
C SER A 454 -0.29 13.00 17.90
N GLY A 455 -1.03 14.00 17.46
CA GLY A 455 -1.90 13.95 16.27
C GLY A 455 -1.89 15.24 15.43
N ARG A 456 -0.97 16.17 15.69
CA ARG A 456 -0.86 17.49 15.04
C ARG A 456 0.59 17.87 14.78
N GLN A 457 1.36 16.88 14.38
CA GLN A 457 2.80 17.03 14.30
C GLN A 457 3.14 18.12 13.27
N ASP A 458 2.42 18.16 12.14
CA ASP A 458 2.53 19.15 11.05
C ASP A 458 2.35 20.62 11.49
N GLY A 459 1.88 20.87 12.71
CA GLY A 459 1.62 22.19 13.26
C GLY A 459 2.84 23.05 13.61
N PHE A 460 4.06 22.52 13.56
CA PHE A 460 5.26 23.19 14.07
C PHE A 460 6.50 22.84 13.24
N THR A 461 7.13 23.86 12.64
CA THR A 461 8.33 23.70 11.83
C THR A 461 9.35 24.79 12.16
N VAL A 462 10.55 24.41 12.55
CA VAL A 462 11.70 25.30 12.76
C VAL A 462 12.27 25.70 11.40
N ILE A 463 12.14 26.96 11.04
CA ILE A 463 12.63 27.50 9.76
C ILE A 463 13.98 28.22 9.90
N GLY A 464 14.41 28.51 11.13
CA GLY A 464 15.72 29.08 11.44
C GLY A 464 16.17 28.72 12.86
N MET A 465 17.48 28.65 13.09
CA MET A 465 18.04 28.35 14.41
C MET A 465 19.36 29.10 14.62
N THR A 466 19.50 29.70 15.80
CA THR A 466 20.74 30.33 16.28
C THR A 466 21.22 29.63 17.54
N ILE A 467 22.47 29.18 17.56
CA ILE A 467 23.11 28.51 18.69
C ILE A 467 24.38 29.29 19.04
N ASP A 468 24.56 29.60 20.32
CA ASP A 468 25.73 30.35 20.82
C ASP A 468 25.96 31.68 20.06
N GLY A 469 24.86 32.31 19.62
CA GLY A 469 24.86 33.57 18.87
C GLY A 469 25.22 33.44 17.38
N GLN A 470 25.36 32.22 16.85
CA GLN A 470 25.64 31.98 15.44
C GLN A 470 24.49 31.21 14.76
N PRO A 471 24.09 31.60 13.54
CA PRO A 471 23.14 30.82 12.76
C PRO A 471 23.75 29.46 12.42
N VAL A 472 22.95 28.41 12.46
CA VAL A 472 23.36 27.05 12.08
C VAL A 472 22.61 26.60 10.82
N ASP A 473 23.27 25.74 10.04
CA ASP A 473 22.67 25.15 8.85
C ASP A 473 21.70 24.03 9.25
N LEU A 474 20.42 24.26 9.01
CA LEU A 474 19.35 23.33 9.34
C LEU A 474 19.41 22.00 8.57
N ASP A 475 20.10 21.96 7.43
CA ASP A 475 20.23 20.74 6.63
C ASP A 475 21.24 19.76 7.24
N THR A 476 22.23 20.25 7.99
CA THR A 476 23.35 19.44 8.50
C THR A 476 23.41 19.37 10.03
N VAL A 477 22.80 20.32 10.76
CA VAL A 477 22.87 20.39 12.24
C VAL A 477 22.29 19.17 12.95
N PHE A 478 21.41 18.41 12.29
CA PHE A 478 20.81 17.19 12.81
C PHE A 478 21.62 15.92 12.52
N PHE A 479 22.68 15.99 11.72
CA PHE A 479 23.47 14.81 11.40
C PHE A 479 24.26 14.32 12.61
N LYS A 480 24.42 12.99 12.70
CA LYS A 480 25.30 12.37 13.71
C LYS A 480 26.76 12.84 13.59
N GLN A 481 27.22 13.03 12.36
CA GLN A 481 28.56 13.52 12.05
C GLN A 481 28.44 14.70 11.07
N ILE A 482 29.23 15.75 11.30
CA ILE A 482 29.30 16.93 10.44
C ILE A 482 30.30 16.65 9.30
N PRO A 483 29.89 16.72 8.02
CA PRO A 483 30.77 16.43 6.90
C PRO A 483 31.65 17.63 6.52
N ASN A 484 32.96 17.40 6.36
CA ASN A 484 33.86 18.33 5.69
C ASN A 484 34.11 17.88 4.25
N ILE A 485 33.24 18.32 3.33
CA ILE A 485 33.25 17.88 1.93
C ILE A 485 34.57 18.22 1.22
N ALA A 486 35.18 19.37 1.54
CA ALA A 486 36.41 19.82 0.88
C ALA A 486 37.64 18.98 1.25
N LYS A 487 37.72 18.54 2.52
CA LYS A 487 38.83 17.71 3.02
C LYS A 487 38.55 16.21 2.96
N LEU A 488 37.28 15.83 2.76
CA LEU A 488 36.79 14.46 2.93
C LEU A 488 37.15 13.96 4.34
N GLU A 489 36.59 14.61 5.34
CA GLU A 489 36.76 14.29 6.77
C GLU A 489 35.38 14.33 7.44
N LEU A 490 35.23 13.59 8.54
CA LEU A 490 34.01 13.54 9.35
C LEU A 490 34.34 13.92 10.79
N GLU A 491 33.53 14.80 11.37
CA GLU A 491 33.64 15.23 12.75
C GLU A 491 32.36 14.86 13.52
N ASP A 492 32.47 14.39 14.77
CA ASP A 492 31.27 14.04 15.56
C ASP A 492 30.48 15.29 15.92
N ASN A 493 29.16 15.24 15.77
CA ASN A 493 28.29 16.34 16.15
C ASN A 493 28.06 16.33 17.67
N PRO A 494 28.56 17.33 18.43
CA PRO A 494 28.45 17.33 19.89
C PRO A 494 27.02 17.55 20.41
N ARG A 495 26.09 18.01 19.55
CA ARG A 495 24.68 18.25 19.91
C ARG A 495 23.80 17.06 19.56
N PHE A 496 24.24 16.14 18.70
CA PHE A 496 23.50 14.95 18.34
C PHE A 496 23.38 14.00 19.53
N LEU A 497 22.15 13.60 19.85
CA LEU A 497 21.87 12.73 20.97
C LEU A 497 21.63 11.29 20.51
N LYS A 498 20.70 11.09 19.57
CA LYS A 498 20.30 9.78 19.04
C LYS A 498 19.26 9.93 17.92
N VAL A 499 19.02 8.84 17.21
CA VAL A 499 17.81 8.65 16.38
C VAL A 499 16.69 8.07 17.25
N ILE A 500 15.48 8.60 17.12
CA ILE A 500 14.26 8.08 17.77
C ILE A 500 13.23 7.73 16.70
N GLU A 501 12.32 6.81 17.02
CA GLU A 501 11.21 6.39 16.12
C GLU A 501 11.63 5.76 14.77
N GLY A 502 12.94 5.70 14.49
CA GLY A 502 13.53 5.09 13.30
C GLY A 502 14.18 6.12 12.38
N ASP A 503 13.68 7.35 12.40
CA ASP A 503 13.89 8.39 11.39
C ASP A 503 14.02 9.82 11.94
N TYR A 504 13.73 10.05 13.22
CA TYR A 504 13.88 11.38 13.83
C TYR A 504 15.25 11.54 14.48
N ASN A 505 16.04 12.47 13.95
CA ASN A 505 17.30 12.88 14.56
C ASN A 505 17.04 13.84 15.71
N LEU A 506 17.50 13.49 16.91
CA LEU A 506 17.35 14.29 18.13
C LEU A 506 18.64 15.04 18.45
N ILE A 507 18.54 16.35 18.59
CA ILE A 507 19.64 17.22 19.02
C ILE A 507 19.29 17.98 20.30
N ASP A 508 20.30 18.34 21.08
CA ASP A 508 20.15 19.29 22.20
C ASP A 508 20.13 20.72 21.67
N VAL A 509 19.03 21.44 21.91
CA VAL A 509 18.83 22.86 21.55
C VAL A 509 18.68 23.74 22.78
N SER A 510 19.10 23.25 23.96
CA SER A 510 19.09 24.04 25.18
C SER A 510 19.91 25.33 24.99
N GLY A 511 19.26 26.48 25.21
CA GLY A 511 19.87 27.79 25.05
C GLY A 511 19.81 28.39 23.63
N ALA A 512 19.24 27.69 22.65
CA ALA A 512 19.11 28.19 21.28
C ALA A 512 17.98 29.23 21.13
N THR A 513 17.99 29.97 20.03
CA THR A 513 16.83 30.74 19.56
C THR A 513 16.30 30.08 18.29
N LEU A 514 15.01 29.77 18.27
CA LEU A 514 14.33 29.11 17.16
C LEU A 514 13.41 30.10 16.44
N GLU A 515 13.49 30.17 15.12
CA GLU A 515 12.47 30.78 14.26
C GLU A 515 11.57 29.65 13.75
N VAL A 516 10.26 29.78 13.96
CA VAL A 516 9.31 28.70 13.71
C VAL A 516 8.11 29.16 12.90
N GLU A 517 7.72 28.37 11.92
CA GLU A 517 6.41 28.42 11.25
C GLU A 517 5.44 27.52 12.04
N LEU A 518 4.25 28.06 12.31
CA LEU A 518 3.17 27.40 13.03
C LEU A 518 1.98 27.22 12.10
N GLU A 519 1.47 26.00 11.98
CA GLU A 519 0.17 25.76 11.36
C GLU A 519 -0.89 25.67 12.47
N ILE A 520 -1.66 26.74 12.60
CA ILE A 520 -2.64 26.93 13.66
C ILE A 520 -4.05 26.61 13.17
N ASP A 521 -4.72 25.74 13.91
CA ASP A 521 -6.15 25.54 13.82
C ASP A 521 -6.87 26.78 14.35
N SER A 522 -7.95 27.14 13.68
CA SER A 522 -8.92 28.13 14.14
C SER A 522 -10.31 27.71 13.68
N ILE A 523 -11.35 28.37 14.17
CA ILE A 523 -12.71 28.17 13.67
C ILE A 523 -13.04 29.34 12.75
N ASP A 524 -13.49 29.04 11.53
CA ASP A 524 -13.97 30.06 10.58
C ASP A 524 -15.16 30.80 11.20
N PRO A 525 -15.06 32.13 11.41
CA PRO A 525 -16.13 32.90 12.03
C PRO A 525 -17.45 32.85 11.27
N SER A 526 -17.44 32.62 9.96
CA SER A 526 -18.65 32.59 9.12
C SER A 526 -19.29 31.20 9.05
N THR A 527 -18.48 30.15 8.94
CA THR A 527 -18.98 28.78 8.70
C THR A 527 -19.00 27.92 9.96
N GLY A 528 -18.15 28.24 10.94
CA GLY A 528 -17.98 27.42 12.15
C GLY A 528 -17.21 26.13 11.93
N TYR A 529 -16.58 25.95 10.76
CA TYR A 529 -15.71 24.82 10.47
C TYR A 529 -14.27 25.10 10.93
N PRO A 530 -13.53 24.08 11.35
CA PRO A 530 -12.09 24.20 11.54
C PRO A 530 -11.39 24.63 10.25
N VAL A 531 -10.51 25.62 10.35
CA VAL A 531 -9.66 26.10 9.26
C VAL A 531 -8.24 26.28 9.77
N ARG A 532 -7.27 26.07 8.88
CA ARG A 532 -5.85 26.22 9.22
C ARG A 532 -5.30 27.54 8.71
N LYS A 533 -4.39 28.13 9.47
CA LYS A 533 -3.63 29.32 9.09
C LYS A 533 -2.16 29.09 9.40
N ARG A 534 -1.28 29.74 8.64
CA ARG A 534 0.15 29.75 8.94
C ARG A 534 0.52 31.05 9.63
N ASP A 535 1.39 30.95 10.62
CA ASP A 535 1.98 32.08 11.34
C ASP A 535 3.48 31.83 11.56
N THR A 536 4.25 32.87 11.82
CA THR A 536 5.69 32.75 12.09
C THR A 536 6.05 33.46 13.38
N THR A 537 6.83 32.81 14.23
CA THR A 537 7.27 33.39 15.50
C THR A 537 8.70 33.00 15.85
N THR A 538 9.25 33.62 16.90
CA THR A 538 10.58 33.32 17.42
C THR A 538 10.47 32.88 18.86
N ILE A 539 11.08 31.74 19.20
CA ILE A 539 11.10 31.15 20.53
C ILE A 539 12.53 31.19 21.07
N ASP A 540 12.73 31.93 22.16
CA ASP A 540 14.02 31.98 22.84
C ASP A 540 14.12 30.91 23.93
N LEU A 541 15.01 29.95 23.73
CA LEU A 541 15.30 28.88 24.69
C LEU A 541 16.42 29.26 25.67
N GLY A 542 17.05 30.42 25.49
CA GLY A 542 18.13 30.98 26.29
C GLY A 542 17.83 31.10 27.80
N PRO A 543 18.87 31.27 28.63
CA PRO A 543 18.70 31.52 30.07
C PRO A 543 18.03 32.88 30.35
N ASN A 544 18.11 33.83 29.42
CA ASN A 544 17.56 35.18 29.53
C ASN A 544 16.59 35.44 28.36
N PRO A 545 15.33 34.95 28.45
CA PRO A 545 14.39 35.00 27.33
C PRO A 545 14.00 36.44 26.97
N THR A 546 13.89 36.73 25.68
CA THR A 546 13.45 38.05 25.18
C THR A 546 12.00 38.43 25.55
N GLN A 547 11.13 37.44 25.80
CA GLN A 547 9.72 37.61 26.16
C GLN A 547 9.34 36.68 27.34
N ALA A 548 8.31 37.06 28.09
CA ALA A 548 7.78 36.26 29.19
C ALA A 548 7.04 35.01 28.71
N ARG A 549 6.28 35.11 27.60
CA ARG A 549 5.48 34.02 27.03
C ARG A 549 5.69 33.94 25.52
N TYR A 550 5.79 32.72 25.01
CA TYR A 550 5.87 32.43 23.57
C TYR A 550 4.66 31.60 23.16
N PHE A 551 3.98 32.01 22.08
CA PHE A 551 2.89 31.22 21.51
C PHE A 551 3.47 30.02 20.76
N MET A 552 2.94 28.83 21.06
CA MET A 552 3.44 27.56 20.52
C MET A 552 2.52 26.99 19.43
N GLY A 553 1.25 27.41 19.40
CA GLY A 553 0.25 26.96 18.43
C GLY A 553 -1.08 26.58 19.09
N THR A 554 -1.86 25.72 18.43
CA THR A 554 -3.23 25.36 18.84
C THR A 554 -3.49 23.85 18.78
N HIS A 555 -4.55 23.38 19.45
CA HIS A 555 -5.00 21.99 19.35
C HIS A 555 -6.54 21.90 19.45
N VAL A 556 -7.20 21.30 18.46
CA VAL A 556 -8.65 21.04 18.52
C VAL A 556 -8.94 19.96 19.58
N GLN A 557 -9.69 20.33 20.61
CA GLN A 557 -10.05 19.44 21.72
C GLN A 557 -11.36 18.68 21.43
N ASP A 558 -12.37 19.38 20.93
CA ASP A 558 -13.66 18.80 20.56
C ASP A 558 -14.20 19.55 19.33
N PRO A 559 -14.21 18.94 18.14
CA PRO A 559 -14.71 19.59 16.93
C PRO A 559 -16.22 19.83 17.00
N ALA A 560 -17.01 18.92 17.58
CA ALA A 560 -18.46 19.06 17.67
C ALA A 560 -18.85 20.26 18.54
N ALA A 561 -18.17 20.42 19.69
CA ALA A 561 -18.33 21.56 20.58
C ALA A 561 -17.53 22.81 20.14
N ARG A 562 -16.71 22.70 19.08
CA ARG A 562 -15.81 23.74 18.57
C ARG A 562 -14.90 24.30 19.67
N GLU A 563 -14.33 23.38 20.45
CA GLU A 563 -13.37 23.68 21.52
C GLU A 563 -11.94 23.51 21.03
N LEU A 564 -11.09 24.50 21.33
CA LEU A 564 -9.70 24.57 20.86
C LEU A 564 -8.80 25.11 21.97
N TYR A 565 -7.66 24.45 22.19
CA TYR A 565 -6.61 24.97 23.07
C TYR A 565 -5.68 25.91 22.32
N ARG A 566 -5.32 27.03 22.95
CA ARG A 566 -4.18 27.89 22.61
C ARG A 566 -3.02 27.60 23.55
N VAL A 567 -1.85 27.32 23.00
CA VAL A 567 -0.73 26.76 23.76
C VAL A 567 0.44 27.72 23.80
N TYR A 568 1.05 27.85 24.98
CA TYR A 568 2.13 28.80 25.25
C TYR A 568 3.25 28.18 26.09
N LEU A 569 4.48 28.59 25.80
CA LEU A 569 5.64 28.41 26.67
C LEU A 569 5.80 29.67 27.54
N ASP A 570 5.50 29.54 28.82
CA ASP A 570 5.63 30.61 29.82
C ASP A 570 6.98 30.49 30.52
N ARG A 571 7.89 31.39 30.14
CA ARG A 571 9.27 31.42 30.62
C ARG A 571 9.42 32.13 31.95
N GLU A 572 8.51 33.05 32.28
CA GLU A 572 8.52 33.77 33.56
C GLU A 572 8.14 32.83 34.71
N HIS A 573 7.06 32.06 34.53
CA HIS A 573 6.57 31.12 35.54
C HIS A 573 7.12 29.69 35.38
N HIS A 574 7.99 29.45 34.39
CA HIS A 574 8.58 28.15 34.09
C HIS A 574 7.52 27.04 33.89
N GLN A 575 6.57 27.27 32.98
CA GLN A 575 5.47 26.34 32.73
C GLN A 575 5.07 26.31 31.25
N PHE A 576 4.40 25.23 30.87
CA PHE A 576 3.73 25.07 29.58
C PHE A 576 2.21 25.19 29.83
N VAL A 577 1.53 26.07 29.11
CA VAL A 577 0.14 26.45 29.39
C VAL A 577 -0.73 26.23 28.16
N ALA A 578 -1.86 25.54 28.34
CA ALA A 578 -2.90 25.39 27.31
C ALA A 578 -4.21 26.02 27.82
N GLU A 579 -4.61 27.13 27.20
CA GLU A 579 -5.83 27.88 27.50
C GLU A 579 -6.94 27.42 26.54
N LEU A 580 -8.12 27.04 27.05
CA LEU A 580 -9.21 26.56 26.20
C LEU A 580 -10.12 27.72 25.77
N ASP A 581 -10.42 27.79 24.48
CA ASP A 581 -11.51 28.60 23.94
C ASP A 581 -12.63 27.68 23.43
N ARG A 582 -13.88 28.05 23.69
CA ARG A 582 -15.06 27.48 23.05
C ARG A 582 -15.64 28.49 22.08
N TYR A 583 -15.86 28.09 20.83
CA TYR A 583 -16.48 28.97 19.85
C TYR A 583 -17.99 28.86 19.94
N GLU A 584 -18.63 29.97 20.30
CA GLU A 584 -20.08 30.07 20.43
C GLU A 584 -20.65 30.90 19.31
N LYS A 585 -21.83 30.52 18.82
CA LYS A 585 -22.52 31.27 17.77
C LYS A 585 -23.13 32.54 18.38
N GLN A 586 -22.67 33.69 17.93
CA GLN A 586 -23.18 35.02 18.31
C GLN A 586 -23.55 35.78 17.02
N ASP A 587 -24.79 36.25 16.93
CA ASP A 587 -25.38 36.81 15.71
C ASP A 587 -25.22 35.88 14.48
N GLN A 588 -24.54 36.35 13.42
CA GLN A 588 -24.24 35.58 12.21
C GLN A 588 -22.87 34.90 12.23
N GLY A 589 -22.11 34.97 13.34
CA GLY A 589 -20.75 34.47 13.40
C GLY A 589 -20.42 33.56 14.59
N TRP A 590 -19.27 32.92 14.54
CA TRP A 590 -18.68 32.14 15.61
C TRP A 590 -17.57 32.93 16.30
N VAL A 591 -17.67 33.08 17.62
CA VAL A 591 -16.76 33.91 18.42
C VAL A 591 -16.14 33.06 19.52
N ALA A 592 -14.83 33.21 19.73
CA ALA A 592 -14.09 32.53 20.79
C ALA A 592 -14.48 33.07 22.18
N VAL A 593 -14.87 32.18 23.08
CA VAL A 593 -15.15 32.46 24.49
C VAL A 593 -14.20 31.65 25.36
N ALA A 594 -13.29 32.36 26.04
CA ALA A 594 -12.29 31.73 26.90
C ALA A 594 -12.93 30.96 28.07
N GLN A 595 -12.38 29.78 28.36
CA GLN A 595 -12.81 28.88 29.44
C GLN A 595 -11.67 28.76 30.48
N PRO A 596 -11.43 29.80 31.30
CA PRO A 596 -10.25 29.89 32.17
C PRO A 596 -10.15 28.72 33.17
N GLU A 597 -11.28 28.19 33.63
CA GLU A 597 -11.36 27.06 34.56
C GLU A 597 -10.92 25.72 33.94
N LYS A 598 -10.81 25.66 32.60
CA LYS A 598 -10.31 24.49 31.86
C LYS A 598 -8.86 24.65 31.38
N THR A 599 -8.16 25.69 31.86
CA THR A 599 -6.74 25.89 31.54
C THR A 599 -5.89 24.77 32.12
N VAL A 600 -5.02 24.19 31.30
CA VAL A 600 -4.08 23.13 31.71
C VAL A 600 -2.68 23.71 31.80
N THR A 601 -2.00 23.49 32.92
CA THR A 601 -0.62 23.94 33.15
C THR A 601 0.29 22.76 33.47
N PHE A 602 1.49 22.76 32.90
CA PHE A 602 2.53 21.77 33.19
C PHE A 602 3.83 22.48 33.61
N PRO A 603 4.37 22.20 34.80
CA PRO A 603 5.59 22.87 35.28
C PRO A 603 6.86 22.33 34.61
N LEU A 604 7.77 23.24 34.28
CA LEU A 604 9.04 22.98 33.59
C LEU A 604 10.25 23.11 34.53
N ALA A 605 11.36 22.46 34.17
CA ALA A 605 12.61 22.51 34.92
C ALA A 605 13.34 23.85 34.77
N LYS A 606 14.19 24.16 35.77
CA LYS A 606 15.13 25.30 35.76
C LYS A 606 16.55 24.80 36.06
N PRO A 607 17.54 24.97 35.16
CA PRO A 607 17.41 25.53 33.80
C PRO A 607 16.54 24.65 32.89
N LEU A 608 15.98 25.26 31.84
CA LEU A 608 15.16 24.55 30.87
C LEU A 608 16.06 23.70 29.95
N GLY A 609 15.97 22.38 30.08
CA GLY A 609 16.50 21.45 29.08
C GLY A 609 15.54 21.30 27.91
N CYS A 610 16.05 21.39 26.69
CA CYS A 610 15.24 21.30 25.48
C CYS A 610 15.93 20.49 24.39
N THR A 611 15.20 19.53 23.82
CA THR A 611 15.67 18.76 22.67
C THR A 611 14.72 18.96 21.51
N LEU A 612 15.27 19.02 20.30
CA LEU A 612 14.52 19.14 19.06
C LEU A 612 14.71 17.86 18.26
N SER A 613 13.61 17.25 17.83
CA SER A 613 13.66 16.12 16.90
C SER A 613 13.09 16.52 15.56
N ARG A 614 13.81 16.16 14.50
CA ARG A 614 13.43 16.40 13.12
C ARG A 614 13.63 15.14 12.29
N GLU A 615 12.69 14.85 11.41
CA GLU A 615 12.95 13.98 10.28
C GLU A 615 13.80 14.74 9.25
N THR A 616 15.04 14.29 9.05
CA THR A 616 16.00 15.01 8.22
C THR A 616 15.73 14.79 6.74
N LYS A 617 15.90 15.85 5.93
CA LYS A 617 15.82 15.76 4.47
C LYS A 617 16.79 14.74 3.86
N PHE A 618 17.90 14.47 4.55
CA PHE A 618 18.89 13.49 4.12
C PHE A 618 19.00 12.39 5.17
N ASP A 619 18.53 11.21 4.82
CA ASP A 619 18.69 10.03 5.65
C ASP A 619 20.12 9.51 5.69
N ASP A 620 20.41 8.71 6.72
CA ASP A 620 21.64 7.96 6.82
C ASP A 620 21.80 7.08 5.56
N PRO A 621 22.85 7.30 4.73
CA PRO A 621 23.11 6.53 3.53
C PRO A 621 23.21 5.02 3.77
N ALA A 622 23.55 4.60 5.01
CA ALA A 622 23.56 3.21 5.45
C ALA A 622 22.20 2.51 5.26
N MET A 623 21.09 3.24 5.43
CA MET A 623 19.73 2.70 5.32
C MET A 623 19.41 2.24 3.90
N PHE A 624 19.94 2.94 2.89
CA PHE A 624 19.74 2.61 1.48
C PHE A 624 20.66 1.48 0.99
N GLN A 625 21.79 1.22 1.68
CA GLN A 625 22.84 0.34 1.15
C GLN A 625 22.33 -1.05 0.81
N SER A 626 21.48 -1.65 1.64
CA SER A 626 20.96 -2.99 1.36
C SER A 626 20.19 -3.06 0.03
N LEU A 627 19.45 -2.02 -0.33
CA LEU A 627 18.68 -1.94 -1.57
C LEU A 627 19.55 -1.53 -2.76
N LEU A 628 20.51 -0.63 -2.55
CA LEU A 628 21.53 -0.30 -3.55
C LEU A 628 22.35 -1.55 -3.91
N GLU A 629 22.74 -2.35 -2.92
CA GLU A 629 23.43 -3.63 -3.13
C GLU A 629 22.55 -4.62 -3.88
N VAL A 630 21.26 -4.74 -3.55
CA VAL A 630 20.33 -5.58 -4.32
C VAL A 630 20.30 -5.15 -5.79
N ALA A 631 20.13 -3.86 -6.06
CA ALA A 631 20.05 -3.35 -7.43
C ALA A 631 21.39 -3.52 -8.19
N LEU A 632 22.51 -3.13 -7.56
CA LEU A 632 23.83 -3.12 -8.19
C LEU A 632 24.48 -4.50 -8.28
N ARG A 633 24.26 -5.36 -7.27
CA ARG A 633 24.96 -6.65 -7.09
C ARG A 633 24.09 -7.87 -7.37
N SER A 634 22.78 -7.73 -7.56
CA SER A 634 21.93 -8.82 -8.10
C SER A 634 21.21 -8.47 -9.40
N GLY A 635 21.23 -7.19 -9.80
CA GLY A 635 20.56 -6.72 -11.02
C GLY A 635 19.04 -6.66 -10.92
N GLN A 636 18.48 -6.89 -9.73
CA GLN A 636 17.04 -6.84 -9.48
C GLN A 636 16.54 -5.38 -9.43
N ASN A 637 15.34 -5.15 -9.96
CA ASN A 637 14.68 -3.86 -9.79
C ASN A 637 14.36 -3.61 -8.31
N ILE A 638 14.45 -2.34 -7.94
CA ILE A 638 13.92 -1.76 -6.71
C ILE A 638 12.94 -0.65 -7.10
N CYS A 639 12.20 -0.14 -6.12
CA CYS A 639 11.36 1.03 -6.26
C CYS A 639 11.99 2.21 -5.54
N ALA A 640 11.61 3.41 -5.95
CA ALA A 640 12.02 4.65 -5.32
C ALA A 640 10.83 5.59 -5.23
N ASP A 641 10.79 6.34 -4.13
CA ASP A 641 10.14 7.64 -4.09
C ASP A 641 11.20 8.71 -4.36
N THR A 642 10.85 9.67 -5.21
CA THR A 642 11.77 10.71 -5.70
C THR A 642 11.49 12.10 -5.13
N ASP A 643 10.58 12.23 -4.15
CA ASP A 643 10.22 13.49 -3.45
C ASP A 643 10.01 14.67 -4.41
N MET A 644 8.97 14.58 -5.24
CA MET A 644 8.67 15.56 -6.30
C MET A 644 7.32 16.29 -6.10
N GLU A 645 6.72 16.24 -4.90
CA GLU A 645 5.40 16.83 -4.60
C GLU A 645 4.28 16.40 -5.59
N ALA A 646 4.43 15.26 -6.26
CA ALA A 646 3.53 14.82 -7.33
C ALA A 646 2.19 14.26 -6.80
N ALA A 647 1.32 13.71 -7.63
CA ALA A 647 0.15 12.94 -7.16
C ALA A 647 0.43 11.43 -7.03
N VAL A 648 1.56 10.98 -7.58
CA VAL A 648 2.03 9.57 -7.60
C VAL A 648 3.54 9.61 -7.34
N TRP A 649 3.97 9.06 -6.21
CA TRP A 649 5.35 9.23 -5.71
C TRP A 649 6.24 8.00 -5.93
N ASN A 650 5.66 6.80 -5.80
CA ASN A 650 6.37 5.54 -5.95
C ASN A 650 6.49 5.08 -7.41
N GLY A 651 7.71 4.85 -7.87
CA GLY A 651 7.98 4.30 -9.19
C GLY A 651 9.07 3.24 -9.16
N VAL A 652 8.98 2.27 -10.05
CA VAL A 652 10.09 1.34 -10.29
C VAL A 652 11.32 2.13 -10.76
N VAL A 653 12.50 1.75 -10.27
CA VAL A 653 13.78 2.30 -10.72
C VAL A 653 14.09 1.76 -12.11
N LEU A 654 14.26 2.66 -13.07
CA LEU A 654 14.57 2.40 -14.48
C LEU A 654 16.07 2.52 -14.76
N GLY A 655 16.78 3.30 -13.95
CA GLY A 655 18.21 3.46 -14.07
C GLY A 655 18.84 3.87 -12.75
N LEU A 656 20.05 3.37 -12.52
CA LEU A 656 20.86 3.73 -11.37
C LEU A 656 22.28 4.00 -11.83
N SER A 657 22.87 5.09 -11.39
CA SER A 657 24.26 5.45 -11.69
C SER A 657 24.99 5.75 -10.39
N SER A 658 25.91 4.88 -9.99
CA SER A 658 26.76 5.09 -8.82
C SER A 658 28.18 5.45 -9.26
N LYS A 659 28.79 6.44 -8.61
CA LYS A 659 30.18 6.84 -8.84
C LYS A 659 30.86 7.32 -7.57
N ARG A 660 32.14 6.96 -7.40
CA ARG A 660 33.03 7.60 -6.44
C ARG A 660 33.55 8.91 -7.04
N THR A 661 33.40 10.00 -6.30
CA THR A 661 33.74 11.36 -6.74
C THR A 661 35.00 11.91 -6.08
N GLY A 662 35.42 11.33 -4.95
CA GLY A 662 36.64 11.71 -4.25
C GLY A 662 37.09 10.64 -3.25
N VAL A 663 38.35 10.68 -2.86
CA VAL A 663 38.95 9.81 -1.83
C VAL A 663 40.06 10.57 -1.11
N ASN A 664 40.07 10.48 0.22
CA ASN A 664 41.19 10.88 1.06
C ASN A 664 41.80 9.61 1.70
N PRO A 665 42.99 9.18 1.27
CA PRO A 665 43.64 7.98 1.80
C PRO A 665 43.99 8.05 3.29
N ASP A 666 44.29 9.25 3.80
CA ASP A 666 44.74 9.44 5.19
C ASP A 666 43.59 9.27 6.17
N SER A 667 42.44 9.89 5.87
CA SER A 667 41.21 9.77 6.67
C SER A 667 40.39 8.51 6.32
N ARG A 668 40.73 7.83 5.21
CA ARG A 668 39.96 6.73 4.58
C ARG A 668 38.50 7.09 4.31
N VAL A 669 38.27 8.35 3.94
CA VAL A 669 36.94 8.84 3.59
C VAL A 669 36.82 8.94 2.08
N GLU A 670 35.70 8.45 1.56
CA GLU A 670 35.36 8.51 0.15
C GLU A 670 34.07 9.29 -0.05
N ALA A 671 34.01 10.11 -1.10
CA ALA A 671 32.78 10.77 -1.53
C ALA A 671 32.10 9.97 -2.65
N TRP A 672 30.81 9.70 -2.48
CA TRP A 672 29.99 8.92 -3.40
C TRP A 672 28.76 9.71 -3.86
N LYS A 673 28.39 9.51 -5.12
CA LYS A 673 27.14 10.02 -5.71
C LYS A 673 26.38 8.88 -6.38
N VAL A 674 25.11 8.74 -6.03
CA VAL A 674 24.16 7.83 -6.68
C VAL A 674 23.06 8.67 -7.31
N GLU A 675 22.77 8.43 -8.58
CA GLU A 675 21.65 9.04 -9.30
C GLU A 675 20.62 7.95 -9.60
N VAL A 676 19.38 8.20 -9.20
CA VAL A 676 18.24 7.29 -9.36
C VAL A 676 17.29 7.89 -10.38
N THR A 677 17.01 7.13 -11.45
CA THR A 677 15.96 7.44 -12.41
C THR A 677 14.81 6.47 -12.18
N ALA A 678 13.71 6.96 -11.62
CA ALA A 678 12.48 6.22 -11.41
C ALA A 678 11.45 6.59 -12.48
N ARG A 679 10.32 5.86 -12.52
CA ARG A 679 9.25 6.11 -13.50
C ARG A 679 8.71 7.55 -13.45
N PHE A 680 8.57 8.13 -12.26
CA PHE A 680 7.93 9.44 -12.07
C PHE A 680 8.90 10.58 -11.74
N GLY A 681 10.20 10.33 -11.75
CA GLY A 681 11.16 11.35 -11.37
C GLY A 681 12.61 10.91 -11.37
N LYS A 682 13.47 11.86 -11.03
CA LYS A 682 14.90 11.63 -10.83
C LYS A 682 15.30 12.20 -9.49
N ALA A 683 16.08 11.45 -8.75
CA ALA A 683 16.61 11.85 -7.46
C ALA A 683 18.08 11.46 -7.35
N GLY A 684 18.76 12.00 -6.34
CA GLY A 684 20.16 11.73 -6.06
C GLY A 684 20.37 11.43 -4.58
N LEU A 685 21.45 10.70 -4.32
CA LEU A 685 22.04 10.53 -3.00
C LEU A 685 23.51 10.92 -3.11
N ALA A 686 23.98 11.81 -2.25
CA ALA A 686 25.40 12.10 -2.09
C ALA A 686 25.80 11.86 -0.64
N TYR A 687 26.96 11.23 -0.44
CA TYR A 687 27.41 10.87 0.89
C TYR A 687 28.92 10.69 0.97
N LEU A 688 29.42 10.81 2.20
CA LEU A 688 30.75 10.40 2.59
C LEU A 688 30.66 9.02 3.27
N VAL A 689 31.61 8.14 2.98
CA VAL A 689 31.79 6.87 3.70
C VAL A 689 33.20 6.84 4.27
N GLN A 690 33.33 6.64 5.58
CA GLN A 690 34.60 6.36 6.24
C GLN A 690 34.81 4.85 6.27
N ARG A 691 36.01 4.38 5.91
CA ARG A 691 36.38 2.95 5.93
C ARG A 691 37.33 2.60 7.08
N ASP A 692 37.18 1.37 7.58
CA ASP A 692 38.15 0.74 8.47
C ASP A 692 39.40 0.26 7.71
N GLU A 693 40.38 -0.30 8.43
CA GLU A 693 41.67 -0.72 7.88
C GLU A 693 41.58 -1.84 6.84
N ASP A 694 40.51 -2.63 6.88
CA ASP A 694 40.19 -3.71 5.92
C ASP A 694 39.27 -3.25 4.77
N GLY A 695 38.91 -1.96 4.73
CA GLY A 695 38.06 -1.36 3.71
C GLY A 695 36.56 -1.52 3.97
N THR A 696 36.15 -2.14 5.08
CA THR A 696 34.73 -2.20 5.45
C THR A 696 34.21 -0.79 5.80
N PRO A 697 32.97 -0.44 5.42
CA PRO A 697 32.37 0.82 5.82
C PRO A 697 32.21 0.91 7.35
N LYS A 698 32.84 1.94 7.95
CA LYS A 698 32.76 2.26 9.38
C LYS A 698 31.61 3.21 9.69
N SER A 699 31.45 4.25 8.87
CA SER A 699 30.36 5.21 9.00
C SER A 699 29.95 5.79 7.65
N TYR A 700 28.69 6.21 7.58
CA TYR A 700 28.13 6.96 6.48
C TYR A 700 27.68 8.32 6.98
N CYS A 701 27.86 9.35 6.18
CA CYS A 701 27.39 10.70 6.48
C CYS A 701 26.78 11.29 5.20
N PRO A 702 25.53 11.76 5.21
CA PRO A 702 24.95 12.42 4.06
C PRO A 702 25.76 13.66 3.67
N ALA A 703 25.84 13.95 2.38
CA ALA A 703 26.48 15.14 1.85
C ALA A 703 25.46 15.88 0.98
N PRO A 704 25.22 17.19 1.22
CA PRO A 704 24.32 18.00 0.39
C PRO A 704 24.66 17.88 -1.10
N LEU A 705 23.64 17.65 -1.92
CA LEU A 705 23.77 17.70 -3.38
C LEU A 705 23.86 19.17 -3.81
N ASN A 706 24.89 19.53 -4.58
CA ASN A 706 24.97 20.86 -5.20
C ASN A 706 23.92 20.99 -6.32
N GLY A 707 22.66 21.20 -5.94
CA GLY A 707 21.62 21.92 -6.70
C GLY A 707 20.92 21.25 -7.89
N GLU A 708 21.35 20.09 -8.41
CA GLU A 708 20.76 19.54 -9.65
C GLU A 708 19.68 18.45 -9.48
N LEU A 709 19.67 17.74 -8.34
CA LEU A 709 18.73 16.63 -8.09
C LEU A 709 18.19 16.73 -6.66
N MET A 710 16.89 16.42 -6.50
CA MET A 710 16.26 16.24 -5.19
C MET A 710 16.84 15.00 -4.49
N ALA A 711 16.77 14.96 -3.16
CA ALA A 711 17.17 13.79 -2.40
C ALA A 711 16.26 12.60 -2.73
N VAL A 712 16.81 11.39 -2.76
CA VAL A 712 15.97 10.18 -2.74
C VAL A 712 15.32 10.11 -1.37
N ASP A 713 14.01 9.95 -1.35
CA ASP A 713 13.25 9.88 -0.10
C ASP A 713 13.44 8.51 0.56
N PHE A 714 12.91 7.47 -0.09
CA PHE A 714 13.18 6.10 0.28
C PHE A 714 13.30 5.22 -0.96
N LEU A 715 14.09 4.17 -0.81
CA LEU A 715 14.14 3.03 -1.69
C LEU A 715 13.39 1.88 -1.02
N TRP A 716 12.78 1.02 -1.81
CA TRP A 716 12.17 -0.18 -1.27
C TRP A 716 12.10 -1.29 -2.30
N GLN A 717 11.86 -2.51 -1.81
CA GLN A 717 11.66 -3.68 -2.62
C GLN A 717 10.70 -4.63 -1.92
N ASP A 718 9.73 -5.16 -2.65
CA ASP A 718 8.80 -6.16 -2.10
C ASP A 718 8.69 -7.41 -2.98
N PHE A 719 8.69 -8.58 -2.34
CA PHE A 719 8.30 -9.88 -2.88
C PHE A 719 7.13 -10.39 -2.05
N PRO A 720 5.89 -10.10 -2.48
CA PRO A 720 4.71 -10.44 -1.70
C PRO A 720 4.56 -11.95 -1.53
N ASP A 721 4.02 -12.34 -0.38
CA ASP A 721 3.60 -13.72 -0.08
C ASP A 721 2.15 -13.70 0.40
N VAL A 722 1.24 -13.62 -0.57
CA VAL A 722 -0.17 -13.30 -0.38
C VAL A 722 -1.00 -14.58 -0.50
N GLY A 723 -1.20 -15.25 0.63
CA GLY A 723 -2.05 -16.42 0.77
C GLY A 723 -3.13 -16.22 1.81
N THR A 724 -4.17 -17.06 1.75
CA THR A 724 -5.30 -16.99 2.69
C THR A 724 -4.88 -17.46 4.08
N LYS A 725 -3.93 -18.40 4.13
CA LYS A 725 -3.33 -18.97 5.34
C LYS A 725 -1.90 -19.41 5.10
N GLY A 726 -1.20 -19.78 6.17
CA GLY A 726 0.14 -20.36 6.11
C GLY A 726 0.54 -21.04 7.41
N LYS A 727 1.73 -21.64 7.43
CA LYS A 727 2.35 -22.21 8.63
C LYS A 727 3.55 -21.40 9.12
N ILE A 728 3.76 -21.39 10.44
CA ILE A 728 4.97 -20.88 11.11
C ILE A 728 5.35 -21.87 12.20
N GLY A 729 6.46 -22.58 12.01
CA GLY A 729 6.69 -23.79 12.78
C GLY A 729 5.50 -24.74 12.60
N GLU A 730 4.84 -25.12 13.68
CA GLU A 730 3.67 -26.00 13.65
C GLU A 730 2.32 -25.26 13.62
N ASP A 731 2.32 -23.94 13.83
CA ASP A 731 1.10 -23.15 13.98
C ASP A 731 0.55 -22.68 12.64
N TRP A 732 -0.77 -22.75 12.48
CA TRP A 732 -1.47 -22.14 11.36
C TRP A 732 -1.79 -20.67 11.64
N VAL A 733 -1.55 -19.83 10.65
CA VAL A 733 -1.87 -18.40 10.66
C VAL A 733 -2.76 -18.03 9.48
N VAL A 734 -3.53 -16.96 9.63
CA VAL A 734 -4.43 -16.43 8.58
C VAL A 734 -4.01 -15.03 8.20
N ASN A 735 -4.17 -14.68 6.93
CA ASN A 735 -3.88 -13.33 6.47
C ASN A 735 -4.82 -12.32 7.14
N LYS A 736 -4.24 -11.36 7.86
CA LYS A 736 -4.97 -10.38 8.67
C LYS A 736 -5.79 -9.46 7.77
N THR A 737 -5.17 -8.90 6.75
CA THR A 737 -5.82 -7.99 5.79
C THR A 737 -7.02 -8.67 5.12
N MET A 738 -6.89 -9.94 4.72
CA MET A 738 -7.99 -10.68 4.10
C MET A 738 -9.18 -10.92 5.04
N VAL A 739 -8.92 -11.11 6.33
CA VAL A 739 -9.97 -11.23 7.35
C VAL A 739 -10.64 -9.86 7.60
N GLU A 740 -9.85 -8.80 7.77
CA GLU A 740 -10.36 -7.43 7.99
C GLU A 740 -11.21 -6.92 6.82
N ARG A 741 -10.87 -7.31 5.59
CA ARG A 741 -11.67 -7.02 4.38
C ARG A 741 -12.91 -7.92 4.22
N GLY A 742 -13.10 -8.93 5.07
CA GLY A 742 -14.19 -9.90 4.96
C GLY A 742 -14.11 -10.81 3.74
N ILE A 743 -12.94 -10.90 3.09
CA ILE A 743 -12.72 -11.74 1.89
C ILE A 743 -12.31 -13.17 2.26
N VAL A 744 -11.91 -13.39 3.51
CA VAL A 744 -11.66 -14.71 4.11
C VAL A 744 -12.45 -14.83 5.41
N GLY A 745 -13.20 -15.93 5.53
CA GLY A 745 -13.87 -16.33 6.78
C GLY A 745 -13.07 -17.37 7.55
N THR A 746 -13.16 -17.35 8.88
CA THR A 746 -12.48 -18.32 9.75
C THR A 746 -13.48 -19.02 10.66
N ARG A 747 -13.42 -20.35 10.73
CA ARG A 747 -14.25 -21.15 11.64
C ARG A 747 -13.42 -22.17 12.38
N VAL A 748 -13.56 -22.24 13.70
CA VAL A 748 -12.94 -23.31 14.49
C VAL A 748 -13.56 -24.65 14.08
N SER A 749 -12.71 -25.60 13.72
CA SER A 749 -13.11 -26.93 13.27
C SER A 749 -12.09 -27.96 13.78
N PRO A 750 -12.42 -28.76 14.81
CA PRO A 750 -11.53 -29.78 15.37
C PRO A 750 -11.06 -30.83 14.36
N SER A 751 -11.79 -31.00 13.25
CA SER A 751 -11.50 -31.92 12.15
C SER A 751 -10.48 -31.40 11.13
N THR A 752 -10.03 -30.14 11.24
CA THR A 752 -9.08 -29.54 10.30
C THR A 752 -7.69 -29.43 10.94
N PRO A 753 -6.58 -29.72 10.23
CA PRO A 753 -5.24 -29.48 10.76
C PRO A 753 -5.10 -28.03 11.27
N GLY A 754 -4.61 -27.86 12.50
CA GLY A 754 -4.57 -26.55 13.17
C GLY A 754 -5.87 -26.10 13.84
N GLY A 755 -6.93 -26.93 13.83
CA GLY A 755 -8.21 -26.62 14.46
C GLY A 755 -9.03 -25.56 13.74
N LEU A 756 -8.65 -25.18 12.51
CA LEU A 756 -9.18 -24.00 11.81
C LEU A 756 -9.54 -24.31 10.36
N PHE A 757 -10.79 -24.02 10.02
CA PHE A 757 -11.29 -24.05 8.65
C PHE A 757 -11.31 -22.63 8.09
N ILE A 758 -10.64 -22.45 6.95
CA ILE A 758 -10.58 -21.18 6.22
C ILE A 758 -11.55 -21.24 5.05
N GLN A 759 -12.43 -20.26 4.98
CA GLN A 759 -13.36 -20.02 3.89
C GLN A 759 -12.75 -19.00 2.95
N ASP A 760 -12.30 -19.43 1.77
CA ASP A 760 -11.54 -18.60 0.81
C ASP A 760 -11.99 -18.80 -0.65
N GLN A 761 -13.28 -19.07 -0.86
CA GLN A 761 -13.86 -19.39 -2.16
C GLN A 761 -13.56 -18.32 -3.21
N HIS A 762 -13.65 -17.03 -2.84
CA HIS A 762 -13.34 -15.92 -3.73
C HIS A 762 -11.87 -15.91 -4.18
N ILE A 763 -10.92 -15.98 -3.24
CA ILE A 763 -9.48 -15.95 -3.54
C ILE A 763 -9.05 -17.18 -4.33
N LYS A 764 -9.57 -18.36 -3.97
CA LYS A 764 -9.35 -19.58 -4.75
C LYS A 764 -9.82 -19.42 -6.20
N ASN A 765 -10.98 -18.81 -6.43
CA ASN A 765 -11.49 -18.59 -7.79
C ASN A 765 -10.59 -17.63 -8.58
N ILE A 766 -10.16 -16.52 -7.97
CA ILE A 766 -9.24 -15.56 -8.61
C ILE A 766 -7.93 -16.26 -9.00
N TYR A 767 -7.33 -17.03 -8.09
CA TYR A 767 -6.04 -17.66 -8.36
C TYR A 767 -6.14 -18.77 -9.40
N GLU A 768 -7.27 -19.49 -9.46
CA GLU A 768 -7.52 -20.43 -10.57
C GLU A 768 -7.73 -19.71 -11.91
N LEU A 769 -8.37 -18.54 -11.93
CA LEU A 769 -8.50 -17.71 -13.14
C LEU A 769 -7.14 -17.22 -13.65
N LEU A 770 -6.32 -16.66 -12.75
CA LEU A 770 -4.96 -16.22 -13.07
C LEU A 770 -4.08 -17.36 -13.57
N PHE A 771 -4.20 -18.55 -12.95
CA PHE A 771 -3.52 -19.74 -13.41
C PHE A 771 -3.93 -20.12 -14.84
N CYS A 772 -5.23 -20.04 -15.17
CA CYS A 772 -5.68 -20.36 -16.53
C CYS A 772 -5.13 -19.37 -17.56
N ALA A 773 -5.10 -18.08 -17.23
CA ALA A 773 -4.58 -17.05 -18.13
C ALA A 773 -3.09 -17.25 -18.44
N ILE A 774 -2.28 -17.47 -17.41
CA ILE A 774 -0.82 -17.56 -17.53
C ILE A 774 -0.36 -18.97 -17.94
N GLY A 775 -1.05 -20.01 -17.45
CA GLY A 775 -0.71 -21.42 -17.67
C GLY A 775 -1.18 -22.01 -19.00
N GLY A 776 -1.73 -21.20 -19.91
CA GLY A 776 -2.10 -21.64 -21.26
C GLY A 776 -3.49 -22.26 -21.41
N TYR A 777 -4.44 -21.93 -20.53
CA TYR A 777 -5.84 -22.41 -20.61
C TYR A 777 -6.82 -21.27 -20.95
N PRO A 778 -6.82 -20.77 -22.21
CA PRO A 778 -7.65 -19.63 -22.64
C PRO A 778 -9.16 -19.87 -22.58
N TYR A 779 -9.61 -21.13 -22.49
CA TYR A 779 -11.03 -21.46 -22.43
C TYR A 779 -11.32 -22.29 -21.19
N THR A 780 -12.33 -21.91 -20.40
CA THR A 780 -12.68 -22.62 -19.18
C THR A 780 -14.17 -22.91 -19.05
N ILE A 781 -14.49 -23.97 -18.32
CA ILE A 781 -15.85 -24.29 -17.87
C ILE A 781 -15.86 -24.33 -16.34
N VAL A 782 -16.83 -23.66 -15.72
CA VAL A 782 -17.16 -23.86 -14.31
C VAL A 782 -18.44 -24.69 -14.22
N HIS A 783 -18.31 -25.88 -13.64
CA HIS A 783 -19.43 -26.78 -13.43
C HIS A 783 -19.38 -27.37 -12.02
N GLY A 784 -20.45 -27.17 -11.25
CA GLY A 784 -20.50 -27.58 -9.85
C GLY A 784 -19.45 -26.93 -8.94
N ASN A 785 -19.18 -25.63 -9.16
CA ASN A 785 -18.11 -24.85 -8.52
C ASN A 785 -16.69 -25.44 -8.70
N LYS A 786 -16.49 -26.07 -9.86
CA LYS A 786 -15.23 -26.70 -10.24
C LYS A 786 -14.80 -26.22 -11.62
N ARG A 787 -13.54 -25.80 -11.76
CA ARG A 787 -12.99 -25.25 -13.00
C ARG A 787 -12.24 -26.28 -13.84
N TRP A 788 -12.58 -26.35 -15.12
CA TRP A 788 -11.93 -27.15 -16.15
C TRP A 788 -11.33 -26.22 -17.21
N GLY A 789 -10.07 -26.43 -17.57
CA GLY A 789 -9.33 -25.62 -18.55
C GLY A 789 -9.09 -26.35 -19.86
N PHE A 790 -9.08 -25.61 -20.96
CA PHE A 790 -8.92 -26.10 -22.31
C PHE A 790 -7.96 -25.20 -23.09
N GLU A 791 -7.01 -25.82 -23.78
CA GLU A 791 -6.11 -25.14 -24.74
C GLU A 791 -6.83 -24.85 -26.07
N SER A 792 -7.80 -25.70 -26.44
CA SER A 792 -8.52 -25.63 -27.71
C SER A 792 -9.96 -25.14 -27.56
N LYS A 793 -10.32 -24.12 -28.36
CA LYS A 793 -11.70 -23.61 -28.48
C LYS A 793 -12.69 -24.67 -28.94
N THR A 794 -12.25 -25.59 -29.81
CA THR A 794 -13.10 -26.65 -30.36
C THR A 794 -13.48 -27.65 -29.27
N ALA A 795 -12.50 -28.08 -28.46
CA ALA A 795 -12.75 -28.99 -27.34
C ALA A 795 -13.66 -28.33 -26.29
N HIS A 796 -13.42 -27.05 -25.99
CA HIS A 796 -14.26 -26.26 -25.09
C HIS A 796 -15.73 -26.21 -25.54
N LYS A 797 -15.98 -25.87 -26.82
CA LYS A 797 -17.35 -25.84 -27.38
C LYS A 797 -18.04 -27.21 -27.34
N ALA A 798 -17.31 -28.29 -27.63
CA ALA A 798 -17.84 -29.64 -27.56
C ALA A 798 -18.26 -30.01 -26.12
N ALA A 799 -17.45 -29.63 -25.13
CA ALA A 799 -17.76 -29.84 -23.73
C ALA A 799 -18.98 -29.02 -23.26
N ILE A 800 -19.13 -27.77 -23.73
CA ILE A 800 -20.32 -26.95 -23.47
C ILE A 800 -21.58 -27.62 -24.03
N ALA A 801 -21.56 -28.04 -25.30
CA ALA A 801 -22.72 -28.68 -25.92
C ALA A 801 -23.16 -29.96 -25.18
N LYS A 802 -22.18 -30.74 -24.67
CA LYS A 802 -22.45 -31.91 -23.83
C LYS A 802 -23.14 -31.51 -22.51
N LEU A 803 -22.70 -30.45 -21.86
CA LEU A 803 -23.30 -29.95 -20.61
C LEU A 803 -24.70 -29.40 -20.82
N GLU A 804 -24.93 -28.66 -21.89
CA GLU A 804 -26.26 -28.14 -22.25
C GLU A 804 -27.24 -29.28 -22.52
N ALA A 805 -26.82 -30.33 -23.23
CA ALA A 805 -27.63 -31.52 -23.45
C ALA A 805 -27.99 -32.24 -22.14
N LEU A 806 -27.04 -32.35 -21.20
CA LEU A 806 -27.29 -32.92 -19.87
C LEU A 806 -28.21 -32.04 -19.01
N ARG A 807 -28.10 -30.72 -19.12
CA ARG A 807 -28.95 -29.77 -18.40
C ARG A 807 -30.39 -29.80 -18.91
N ALA A 808 -30.59 -29.87 -20.23
CA ALA A 808 -31.91 -29.97 -20.86
C ALA A 808 -32.68 -31.24 -20.46
N ALA A 809 -31.98 -32.27 -19.98
CA ALA A 809 -32.57 -33.49 -19.46
C ALA A 809 -33.01 -33.40 -17.99
N LEU A 810 -32.79 -32.27 -17.31
CA LEU A 810 -33.30 -32.03 -15.95
C LEU A 810 -34.81 -31.74 -16.00
N SER A 811 -35.58 -32.44 -15.17
CA SER A 811 -36.99 -32.11 -14.90
C SER A 811 -37.08 -31.31 -13.59
N PHE A 812 -37.70 -30.14 -13.64
CA PHE A 812 -38.04 -29.35 -12.45
C PHE A 812 -39.48 -29.66 -12.05
N GLU A 813 -39.74 -29.87 -10.76
CA GLU A 813 -41.11 -29.85 -10.23
C GLU A 813 -41.56 -28.39 -10.20
N ASP A 814 -41.99 -27.91 -11.37
CA ASP A 814 -42.91 -26.79 -11.59
C ASP A 814 -42.99 -26.55 -13.11
N GLY A 815 -43.66 -27.47 -13.79
CA GLY A 815 -44.24 -27.22 -15.10
C GLY A 815 -45.75 -27.32 -14.95
N GLU A 816 -46.46 -26.23 -15.25
CA GLU A 816 -47.90 -26.33 -15.53
C GLU A 816 -48.13 -27.55 -16.44
N PRO A 817 -49.16 -28.36 -16.16
CA PRO A 817 -49.44 -29.51 -17.00
C PRO A 817 -49.65 -29.02 -18.43
N LYS A 818 -48.84 -29.56 -19.35
CA LYS A 818 -49.16 -29.49 -20.78
C LYS A 818 -50.62 -29.91 -20.94
N PRO A 819 -51.49 -29.11 -21.60
CA PRO A 819 -52.80 -29.60 -21.93
C PRO A 819 -52.60 -30.83 -22.83
N ASP A 820 -53.06 -31.98 -22.35
CA ASP A 820 -53.09 -33.20 -23.13
C ASP A 820 -53.89 -32.92 -24.41
N ALA A 821 -53.19 -32.96 -25.54
CA ALA A 821 -53.81 -33.00 -26.85
C ALA A 821 -54.35 -34.42 -27.09
N SER A 822 -55.40 -34.82 -26.35
CA SER A 822 -56.22 -35.99 -26.69
C SER A 822 -57.51 -36.04 -25.86
N SER A 823 -58.49 -35.23 -26.23
CA SER A 823 -59.90 -35.60 -26.06
C SER A 823 -60.79 -34.76 -26.98
N ASP A 824 -60.59 -34.93 -28.30
CA ASP A 824 -61.66 -34.72 -29.27
C ASP A 824 -62.06 -36.09 -29.80
N THR A 825 -63.13 -36.63 -29.21
CA THR A 825 -64.04 -37.61 -29.84
C THR A 825 -65.39 -37.54 -29.13
N ASP A 826 -66.33 -36.87 -29.80
CA ASP A 826 -67.76 -37.16 -29.95
C ASP A 826 -68.57 -37.69 -28.75
N ALA A 827 -69.44 -36.83 -28.18
CA ALA A 827 -70.92 -36.96 -28.17
C ALA A 827 -71.57 -35.90 -27.26
#